data_AF-A0A399JLV1-F1
#
_entry.id   AF-A0A399JLV1-F1
#
_cell.length_a   1.000
_cell.length_b   1.000
_cell.length_c   1.000
_cell.angle_alpha   90.00
_cell.angle_beta   90.00
_cell.angle_gamma   90.00
#
_symmetry.space_group_name_H-M   'P 1'
#
loop_
_entity.id
_entity.type
_entity.pdbx_description
1 polymer ?
#
loop_
_entity_poly.entity_id
_entity_poly.type
_entity_poly.pdbx_seq_one_letter_code
_entity_poly.pdbx_strand_id
1 'polypeptide(L)'
;MTAPERARLRDRDDLSVYWDNHLRVAFEESAPHDLPAMVEASLAHVQMMKERGVLPERRADLLLRGLHTLIQRWGWGEGRGTGYHGPRHLDFTSQAEDPYYRLECELAKACAIPTSELDVQLARSRNDLDAGVFRMILRRDVLDITDLLLQTAQDTLAVASNGVKWLLTGHTHRRPAQPTTVGHVLSGLAESMLSQATELLSVYDELNVSPLGSAAFAGTDIEIDAARVADLLGFDSSFIASYEAVAGAEHFMRLAAIYARISATTARWARVLQEWMNFGWVKTPAEFSQGSSIMPQKQNPVVLEHMVSMSGASNGDLLSTMTTIAAGWYEDSNNATTDVQKHLWASGDRLVRLLRLHDGVMRGFEIGALPSAQQMVEAGITTTSVSEALATKGVPWRAAHDIVGGLFRSGSPLTWSLASVQQALLDAGADPELAELVMSAGLHPEAVLARVQAGSPGVDAVKAAVAQQQGRLAQLQSGGDVRRAHLAEARKALMELTRQSLPPAVHVFGDANLDVVVRGVCALPEPGTEVLVRGIASRLGGSAANSATHAARAGARTLLSAVVGEDATGHLLRDVLEQEGVLLDMDPTASAPTGVTVAVEDTGRDRAFLSSTGAAEAMTFERRELPDAGTYVLFAGYFLVPALREGTGLSFLEAARAAGCHTALDTGHPAQGWGAAEQRQLLEDVLPQVELFLPNESEACGLAGMEDPVDAARSIAARTGTTVVLKRGARGASVFAGGEQHDFPAPRVEVVDSTGAGDSLNGTLLAELAAGSSLAVATERAVAAASRHVSSTKS
;
A
#
# COMPACT_ATOMS: atom_id res chain seq x y z
N MET A 1 22.22 -59.83 18.89
CA MET A 1 22.51 -58.41 19.22
C MET A 1 21.53 -57.58 18.42
N THR A 2 20.56 -56.96 19.08
CA THR A 2 19.65 -56.00 18.45
C THR A 2 20.48 -54.79 18.02
N ALA A 3 20.36 -54.38 16.76
CA ALA A 3 21.00 -53.16 16.28
C ALA A 3 20.52 -51.98 17.15
N PRO A 4 21.42 -51.05 17.55
CA PRO A 4 21.01 -49.89 18.33
C PRO A 4 19.96 -49.08 17.56
N GLU A 5 18.93 -48.64 18.27
CA GLU A 5 17.86 -47.81 17.73
C GLU A 5 18.47 -46.50 17.21
N ARG A 6 18.40 -46.27 15.89
CA ARG A 6 18.98 -45.10 15.23
C ARG A 6 18.08 -43.89 15.45
N ALA A 7 18.66 -42.72 15.69
CA ALA A 7 17.92 -41.46 15.69
C ALA A 7 17.15 -41.28 14.37
N ARG A 8 15.91 -40.77 14.47
CA ARG A 8 15.07 -40.48 13.30
C ARG A 8 15.73 -39.40 12.45
N LEU A 9 15.68 -39.56 11.13
CA LEU A 9 16.31 -38.63 10.17
C LEU A 9 15.32 -37.62 9.56
N ARG A 10 14.03 -37.72 9.90
CA ARG A 10 12.94 -36.87 9.40
C ARG A 10 11.81 -36.84 10.43
N ASP A 11 11.13 -35.71 10.57
CA ASP A 11 9.95 -35.50 11.38
C ASP A 11 8.67 -35.91 10.63
N ARG A 12 8.64 -35.72 9.30
CA ARG A 12 7.51 -36.06 8.41
C ARG A 12 7.78 -37.31 7.57
N ASP A 13 6.91 -38.33 7.66
CA ASP A 13 7.11 -39.60 6.96
C ASP A 13 6.79 -39.55 5.46
N ASP A 14 6.00 -38.57 5.04
CA ASP A 14 5.64 -38.31 3.65
C ASP A 14 6.76 -37.59 2.85
N LEU A 15 7.80 -37.12 3.52
CA LEU A 15 8.92 -36.39 2.92
C LEU A 15 10.21 -37.21 2.90
N SER A 16 11.07 -36.94 1.92
CA SER A 16 12.45 -37.46 1.93
C SER A 16 13.29 -36.76 3.00
N VAL A 17 14.45 -37.33 3.37
CA VAL A 17 15.37 -36.72 4.35
C VAL A 17 15.78 -35.31 3.92
N TYR A 18 16.10 -35.10 2.63
CA TYR A 18 16.46 -33.78 2.12
C TYR A 18 15.29 -32.79 2.15
N TRP A 19 14.11 -33.24 1.74
CA TRP A 19 12.92 -32.40 1.72
C TRP A 19 12.54 -31.93 3.11
N ASP A 20 12.59 -32.81 4.10
CA ASP A 20 12.14 -32.47 5.45
C ASP A 20 13.13 -31.63 6.25
N ASN A 21 14.44 -31.81 6.01
CA ASN A 21 15.49 -31.11 6.75
C ASN A 21 15.98 -29.82 6.07
N HIS A 22 15.70 -29.63 4.78
CA HIS A 22 16.17 -28.46 4.04
C HIS A 22 15.05 -27.76 3.28
N LEU A 23 14.46 -28.39 2.26
CA LEU A 23 13.48 -27.71 1.39
C LEU A 23 12.26 -27.20 2.15
N ARG A 24 11.72 -28.01 3.06
CA ARG A 24 10.61 -27.60 3.94
C ARG A 24 10.96 -26.36 4.75
N VAL A 25 12.12 -26.38 5.40
CA VAL A 25 12.57 -25.28 6.27
C VAL A 25 12.79 -24.01 5.45
N ALA A 26 13.47 -24.13 4.31
CA ALA A 26 13.70 -23.01 3.39
C ALA A 26 12.37 -22.46 2.84
N PHE A 27 11.43 -23.32 2.46
CA PHE A 27 10.11 -22.93 1.97
C PHE A 27 9.28 -22.22 3.03
N GLU A 28 9.19 -22.79 4.23
CA GLU A 28 8.41 -22.21 5.35
C GLU A 28 8.95 -20.83 5.76
N GLU A 29 10.24 -20.58 5.56
CA GLU A 29 10.89 -19.29 5.78
C GLU A 29 10.70 -18.31 4.61
N SER A 30 10.89 -18.74 3.36
CA SER A 30 10.95 -17.86 2.17
C SER A 30 9.60 -17.64 1.47
N ALA A 31 8.78 -18.69 1.31
CA ALA A 31 7.50 -18.62 0.58
C ALA A 31 6.57 -17.51 1.08
N PRO A 32 6.51 -17.24 2.40
CA PRO A 32 5.88 -16.06 2.92
C PRO A 32 6.26 -14.78 2.15
N HIS A 33 7.56 -14.50 2.05
CA HIS A 33 8.10 -13.25 1.50
C HIS A 33 8.01 -13.21 -0.02
N ASP A 34 8.25 -14.36 -0.67
CA ASP A 34 8.47 -14.42 -2.11
C ASP A 34 7.17 -14.43 -2.92
N LEU A 35 6.15 -15.20 -2.49
CA LEU A 35 4.92 -15.38 -3.27
C LEU A 35 4.22 -14.05 -3.65
N PRO A 36 4.08 -13.04 -2.76
CA PRO A 36 3.50 -11.76 -3.13
C PRO A 36 4.25 -11.07 -4.28
N ALA A 37 5.59 -11.06 -4.24
CA ALA A 37 6.42 -10.48 -5.30
C ALA A 37 6.39 -11.33 -6.57
N MET A 38 6.40 -12.66 -6.45
CA MET A 38 6.37 -13.57 -7.59
C MET A 38 5.06 -13.43 -8.39
N VAL A 39 3.93 -13.25 -7.71
CA VAL A 39 2.64 -12.97 -8.38
C VAL A 39 2.70 -11.63 -9.11
N GLU A 40 3.20 -10.57 -8.46
CA GLU A 40 3.33 -9.24 -9.06
C GLU A 40 4.27 -9.25 -10.28
N ALA A 41 5.44 -9.90 -10.17
CA ALA A 41 6.37 -10.10 -11.29
C ALA A 41 5.75 -10.92 -12.43
N SER A 42 4.93 -11.92 -12.10
CA SER A 42 4.23 -12.72 -13.11
C SER A 42 3.11 -11.96 -13.80
N LEU A 43 2.42 -11.03 -13.13
CA LEU A 43 1.47 -10.13 -13.78
C LEU A 43 2.16 -9.27 -14.84
N ALA A 44 3.29 -8.65 -14.49
CA ALA A 44 4.05 -7.83 -15.43
C ALA A 44 4.57 -8.65 -16.62
N HIS A 45 5.06 -9.87 -16.36
CA HIS A 45 5.57 -10.77 -17.41
C HIS A 45 4.47 -11.19 -18.39
N VAL A 46 3.32 -11.65 -17.89
CA VAL A 46 2.20 -12.05 -18.75
C VAL A 46 1.61 -10.86 -19.50
N GLN A 47 1.51 -9.69 -18.86
CA GLN A 47 1.08 -8.47 -19.53
C GLN A 47 2.01 -8.11 -20.70
N MET A 48 3.34 -8.18 -20.50
CA MET A 48 4.31 -7.97 -21.58
C MET A 48 4.15 -8.99 -22.70
N MET A 49 3.96 -10.28 -22.38
CA MET A 49 3.75 -11.31 -23.40
C MET A 49 2.46 -11.07 -24.21
N LYS A 50 1.40 -10.56 -23.56
CA LYS A 50 0.16 -10.13 -24.23
C LYS A 50 0.43 -8.99 -25.21
N GLU A 51 1.10 -7.93 -24.73
CA GLU A 51 1.42 -6.74 -25.54
C GLU A 51 2.32 -7.07 -26.75
N ARG A 52 3.22 -8.04 -26.61
CA ARG A 52 4.11 -8.51 -27.69
C ARG A 52 3.47 -9.57 -28.60
N GLY A 53 2.26 -10.03 -28.29
CA GLY A 53 1.61 -11.11 -29.04
C GLY A 53 2.36 -12.45 -28.98
N VAL A 54 3.20 -12.65 -27.96
CA VAL A 54 3.93 -13.90 -27.71
C VAL A 54 2.95 -15.02 -27.32
N LEU A 55 1.91 -14.66 -26.57
CA LEU A 55 0.80 -15.55 -26.23
C LEU A 55 -0.47 -15.12 -26.97
N PRO A 56 -1.32 -16.08 -27.39
CA PRO A 56 -2.69 -15.77 -27.78
C PRO A 56 -3.42 -15.02 -26.67
N GLU A 57 -4.14 -13.96 -27.02
CA GLU A 57 -4.79 -13.06 -26.04
C GLU A 57 -5.65 -13.82 -25.02
N ARG A 58 -6.46 -14.79 -25.47
CA ARG A 58 -7.26 -15.65 -24.60
C ARG A 58 -6.45 -16.40 -23.54
N ARG A 59 -5.24 -16.86 -23.88
CA ARG A 59 -4.34 -17.56 -22.93
C ARG A 59 -3.72 -16.56 -21.96
N ALA A 60 -3.29 -15.40 -22.43
CA ALA A 60 -2.79 -14.34 -21.57
C ALA A 60 -3.86 -13.85 -20.57
N ASP A 61 -5.10 -13.61 -21.02
CA ASP A 61 -6.21 -13.19 -20.17
C ASP A 61 -6.57 -14.21 -19.11
N LEU A 62 -6.51 -15.50 -19.45
CA LEU A 62 -6.68 -16.58 -18.48
C LEU A 62 -5.65 -16.51 -17.36
N LEU A 63 -4.37 -16.33 -17.72
CA LEU A 63 -3.28 -16.22 -16.76
C LEU A 63 -3.38 -14.93 -15.92
N LEU A 64 -3.70 -13.79 -16.54
CA LEU A 64 -3.89 -12.52 -15.84
C LEU A 64 -5.05 -12.60 -14.83
N ARG A 65 -6.17 -13.26 -15.20
CA ARG A 65 -7.26 -13.56 -14.27
C ARG A 65 -6.80 -14.41 -13.08
N GLY A 66 -6.09 -15.50 -13.35
CA GLY A 66 -5.59 -16.40 -12.30
C GLY A 66 -4.64 -15.67 -11.34
N LEU A 67 -3.69 -14.92 -11.89
CA LEU A 67 -2.75 -14.10 -11.13
C LEU A 67 -3.43 -12.97 -10.36
N HIS A 68 -4.48 -12.35 -10.92
CA HIS A 68 -5.28 -11.37 -10.20
C HIS A 68 -5.98 -12.01 -8.99
N THR A 69 -6.51 -13.22 -9.12
CA THR A 69 -7.05 -13.96 -7.96
C THR A 69 -5.97 -14.20 -6.90
N LEU A 70 -4.75 -14.57 -7.30
CA LEU A 70 -3.65 -14.79 -6.36
C LEU A 70 -3.15 -13.50 -5.70
N ILE A 71 -3.09 -12.37 -6.41
CA ILE A 71 -2.65 -11.10 -5.82
C ILE A 71 -3.67 -10.56 -4.81
N GLN A 72 -4.96 -10.85 -4.96
CA GLN A 72 -5.95 -10.53 -3.91
C GLN A 72 -5.78 -11.39 -2.65
N ARG A 73 -5.24 -12.62 -2.80
CA ARG A 73 -5.03 -13.56 -1.68
C ARG A 73 -3.70 -13.34 -0.96
N TRP A 74 -2.64 -13.04 -1.70
CA TRP A 74 -1.26 -12.98 -1.20
C TRP A 74 -0.58 -11.63 -1.42
N GLY A 75 -1.22 -10.70 -2.11
CA GLY A 75 -0.62 -9.42 -2.44
C GLY A 75 -0.25 -8.62 -1.20
N TRP A 76 0.66 -7.68 -1.41
CA TRP A 76 1.10 -6.76 -0.37
C TRP A 76 -0.09 -5.92 0.11
N GLY A 77 -0.23 -5.77 1.42
CA GLY A 77 -1.24 -4.90 2.00
C GLY A 77 -0.97 -3.44 1.68
N GLU A 78 -2.01 -2.62 1.76
CA GLU A 78 -1.90 -1.17 1.59
C GLU A 78 -1.37 -0.53 2.89
N GLY A 79 -0.13 -0.03 2.87
CA GLY A 79 0.42 0.70 4.02
C GLY A 79 1.93 0.95 3.98
N ARG A 80 2.40 1.92 4.77
CA ARG A 80 3.83 2.07 5.12
C ARG A 80 4.14 1.13 6.28
N GLY A 81 5.19 0.31 6.17
CA GLY A 81 5.65 -0.50 7.28
C GLY A 81 6.35 -1.78 6.84
N THR A 82 7.30 -2.20 7.67
CA THR A 82 8.20 -3.35 7.50
C THR A 82 7.48 -4.68 7.73
N GLY A 83 6.27 -4.81 7.21
CA GLY A 83 5.29 -5.81 7.58
C GLY A 83 5.20 -6.92 6.54
N TYR A 84 5.34 -8.14 7.01
CA TYR A 84 4.88 -9.33 6.32
C TYR A 84 3.39 -9.20 5.95
N HIS A 85 3.07 -9.14 4.65
CA HIS A 85 1.69 -9.01 4.13
C HIS A 85 1.12 -10.30 3.54
N GLY A 86 1.91 -11.36 3.42
CA GLY A 86 1.48 -12.65 2.89
C GLY A 86 0.72 -13.52 3.92
N PRO A 87 0.28 -14.72 3.52
CA PRO A 87 -0.32 -15.70 4.43
C PRO A 87 0.70 -16.21 5.46
N ARG A 88 0.40 -16.13 6.76
CA ARG A 88 1.36 -16.46 7.84
C ARG A 88 1.75 -17.94 7.93
N HIS A 89 0.97 -18.83 7.30
CA HIS A 89 1.26 -20.25 7.25
C HIS A 89 0.92 -20.79 5.87
N LEU A 90 1.94 -21.33 5.20
CA LEU A 90 1.81 -22.06 3.94
C LEU A 90 2.31 -23.47 4.19
N ASP A 91 1.41 -24.45 4.07
CA ASP A 91 1.79 -25.84 4.26
C ASP A 91 2.73 -26.27 3.14
N PHE A 92 3.91 -26.74 3.53
CA PHE A 92 4.83 -27.41 2.61
C PHE A 92 4.28 -28.78 2.23
N THR A 93 4.21 -29.05 0.92
CA THR A 93 3.69 -30.31 0.38
C THR A 93 4.72 -30.92 -0.55
N SER A 94 4.69 -32.25 -0.72
CA SER A 94 5.56 -32.95 -1.68
C SER A 94 5.30 -32.60 -3.15
N GLN A 95 4.31 -31.74 -3.44
CA GLN A 95 3.98 -31.27 -4.79
C GLN A 95 4.72 -29.99 -5.18
N ALA A 96 5.26 -29.24 -4.21
CA ALA A 96 5.98 -27.99 -4.46
C ALA A 96 7.22 -27.94 -3.56
N GLU A 97 8.41 -28.02 -4.16
CA GLU A 97 9.68 -28.00 -3.43
C GLU A 97 10.10 -26.61 -2.95
N ASP A 98 9.55 -25.56 -3.55
CA ASP A 98 9.94 -24.17 -3.33
C ASP A 98 8.74 -23.22 -3.58
N PRO A 99 8.90 -21.91 -3.32
CA PRO A 99 7.85 -20.92 -3.58
C PRO A 99 7.43 -20.84 -5.06
N TYR A 100 8.36 -21.05 -5.99
CA TYR A 100 8.13 -21.01 -7.43
C TYR A 100 7.12 -22.08 -7.87
N TYR A 101 7.35 -23.35 -7.53
CA TYR A 101 6.42 -24.43 -7.87
C TYR A 101 5.10 -24.28 -7.12
N ARG A 102 5.13 -23.66 -5.92
CA ARG A 102 3.89 -23.34 -5.21
C ARG A 102 3.06 -22.32 -5.98
N LEU A 103 3.67 -21.28 -6.53
CA LEU A 103 2.98 -20.33 -7.41
C LEU A 103 2.37 -21.04 -8.61
N GLU A 104 3.10 -21.92 -9.30
CA GLU A 104 2.58 -22.65 -10.46
C GLU A 104 1.37 -23.52 -10.10
N CYS A 105 1.46 -24.31 -9.03
CA CYS A 105 0.35 -25.14 -8.58
C CYS A 105 -0.89 -24.31 -8.25
N GLU A 106 -0.73 -23.17 -7.58
CA GLU A 106 -1.87 -22.33 -7.18
C GLU A 106 -2.41 -21.52 -8.36
N LEU A 107 -1.57 -21.13 -9.33
CA LEU A 107 -2.00 -20.45 -10.55
C LEU A 107 -2.77 -21.40 -11.47
N ALA A 108 -2.31 -22.64 -11.66
CA ALA A 108 -3.04 -23.68 -12.41
C ALA A 108 -4.44 -23.88 -11.83
N LYS A 109 -4.55 -23.98 -10.50
CA LYS A 109 -5.84 -24.07 -9.78
C LYS A 109 -6.70 -22.83 -10.02
N ALA A 110 -6.13 -21.63 -9.90
CA ALA A 110 -6.85 -20.37 -10.12
C ALA A 110 -7.33 -20.22 -11.57
N CYS A 111 -6.62 -20.79 -12.54
CA CYS A 111 -7.00 -20.80 -13.95
C CYS A 111 -7.92 -21.99 -14.33
N ALA A 112 -8.15 -22.94 -13.42
CA ALA A 112 -8.87 -24.19 -13.68
C ALA A 112 -8.29 -25.02 -14.86
N ILE A 113 -6.96 -25.07 -14.97
CA ILE A 113 -6.23 -25.85 -15.99
C ILE A 113 -5.18 -26.75 -15.33
N PRO A 114 -4.71 -27.82 -15.99
CA PRO A 114 -3.56 -28.57 -15.50
C PRO A 114 -2.27 -27.75 -15.63
N THR A 115 -1.29 -28.00 -14.74
CA THR A 115 0.04 -27.34 -14.77
C THR A 115 0.74 -27.47 -16.12
N SER A 116 0.51 -28.57 -16.85
CA SER A 116 1.07 -28.78 -18.20
C SER A 116 0.59 -27.79 -19.26
N GLU A 117 -0.44 -26.98 -18.97
CA GLU A 117 -0.98 -25.96 -19.87
C GLU A 117 -0.62 -24.53 -19.44
N LEU A 118 0.18 -24.33 -18.39
CA LEU A 118 0.62 -23.01 -17.94
C LEU A 118 1.74 -22.44 -18.81
N ASP A 119 1.53 -21.24 -19.38
CA ASP A 119 2.57 -20.53 -20.14
C ASP A 119 3.28 -19.44 -19.34
N VAL A 120 2.99 -19.28 -18.04
CA VAL A 120 3.51 -18.17 -17.23
C VAL A 120 5.05 -18.11 -17.19
N GLN A 121 5.72 -19.22 -17.51
CA GLN A 121 7.19 -19.35 -17.54
C GLN A 121 7.80 -19.23 -18.93
N LEU A 122 7.00 -19.08 -19.98
CA LEU A 122 7.52 -18.88 -21.32
C LEU A 122 8.45 -17.66 -21.32
N ALA A 123 9.66 -17.82 -21.89
CA ALA A 123 10.70 -16.79 -21.90
C ALA A 123 11.20 -16.31 -20.52
N ARG A 124 11.07 -17.14 -19.47
CA ARG A 124 11.51 -16.82 -18.10
C ARG A 124 12.13 -18.05 -17.42
N SER A 125 12.96 -17.83 -16.41
CA SER A 125 13.51 -18.89 -15.55
C SER A 125 13.14 -18.65 -14.09
N ARG A 126 13.36 -19.66 -13.25
CA ARG A 126 13.41 -19.45 -11.81
C ARG A 126 14.51 -18.46 -11.41
N ASN A 127 15.66 -18.47 -12.11
CA ASN A 127 16.84 -17.68 -11.74
C ASN A 127 16.61 -16.17 -11.81
N ASP A 128 16.14 -15.67 -12.96
CA ASP A 128 15.85 -14.24 -13.11
C ASP A 128 14.61 -13.81 -12.31
N LEU A 129 13.63 -14.71 -12.15
CA LEU A 129 12.49 -14.48 -11.29
C LEU A 129 12.89 -14.33 -9.82
N ASP A 130 13.64 -15.29 -9.25
CA ASP A 130 14.09 -15.28 -7.86
C ASP A 130 14.97 -14.04 -7.58
N ALA A 131 15.91 -13.72 -8.48
CA ALA A 131 16.73 -12.52 -8.38
C ALA A 131 15.89 -11.22 -8.41
N GLY A 132 14.88 -11.16 -9.30
CA GLY A 132 14.00 -10.00 -9.43
C GLY A 132 13.09 -9.83 -8.21
N VAL A 133 12.47 -10.91 -7.76
CA VAL A 133 11.61 -10.99 -6.58
C VAL A 133 12.35 -10.51 -5.34
N PHE A 134 13.57 -11.01 -5.13
CA PHE A 134 14.32 -10.64 -3.94
C PHE A 134 14.74 -9.16 -3.95
N ARG A 135 15.11 -8.61 -5.11
CA ARG A 135 15.33 -7.17 -5.29
C ARG A 135 14.07 -6.35 -5.01
N MET A 136 12.91 -6.80 -5.48
CA MET A 136 11.62 -6.15 -5.22
C MET A 136 11.29 -6.09 -3.73
N ILE A 137 11.57 -7.17 -2.99
CA ILE A 137 11.39 -7.24 -1.53
C ILE A 137 12.36 -6.28 -0.84
N LEU A 138 13.67 -6.45 -1.06
CA LEU A 138 14.70 -5.70 -0.33
C LEU A 138 14.63 -4.19 -0.58
N ARG A 139 14.31 -3.73 -1.80
CA ARG A 139 14.21 -2.29 -2.07
C ARG A 139 13.06 -1.65 -1.29
N ARG A 140 11.96 -2.37 -1.03
CA ARG A 140 10.86 -1.89 -0.19
C ARG A 140 11.28 -1.85 1.27
N ASP A 141 11.92 -2.92 1.76
CA ASP A 141 12.44 -2.99 3.14
C ASP A 141 13.44 -1.88 3.44
N VAL A 142 14.33 -1.58 2.49
CA VAL A 142 15.33 -0.50 2.60
C VAL A 142 14.65 0.86 2.76
N LEU A 143 13.58 1.15 2.01
CA LEU A 143 12.85 2.40 2.17
C LEU A 143 12.17 2.49 3.54
N ASP A 144 11.60 1.39 4.03
CA ASP A 144 10.94 1.38 5.34
C ASP A 144 11.92 1.53 6.50
N ILE A 145 13.09 0.88 6.43
CA ILE A 145 14.18 1.06 7.39
C ILE A 145 14.73 2.49 7.33
N THR A 146 14.83 3.07 6.12
CA THR A 146 15.24 4.46 5.92
C THR A 146 14.28 5.42 6.60
N ASP A 147 12.96 5.23 6.44
CA ASP A 147 11.94 6.05 7.08
C ASP A 147 12.05 6.00 8.61
N LEU A 148 12.23 4.80 9.18
CA LEU A 148 12.44 4.64 10.64
C LEU A 148 13.73 5.31 11.12
N LEU A 149 14.82 5.19 10.37
CA LEU A 149 16.09 5.82 10.72
C LEU A 149 16.02 7.35 10.66
N LEU A 150 15.35 7.90 9.64
CA LEU A 150 15.12 9.33 9.49
C LEU A 150 14.18 9.86 10.58
N GLN A 151 13.14 9.10 10.96
CA GLN A 151 12.29 9.40 12.12
C GLN A 151 13.13 9.49 13.40
N THR A 152 13.97 8.49 13.67
CA THR A 152 14.86 8.49 14.85
C THR A 152 15.86 9.65 14.82
N ALA A 153 16.38 10.00 13.65
CA ALA A 153 17.27 11.15 13.48
C ALA A 153 16.53 12.47 13.78
N GLN A 154 15.29 12.62 13.30
CA GLN A 154 14.44 13.78 13.56
C GLN A 154 14.18 13.98 15.06
N ASP A 155 13.82 12.91 15.76
CA ASP A 155 13.55 12.96 17.20
C ASP A 155 14.84 13.20 18.00
N THR A 156 15.96 12.62 17.57
CA THR A 156 17.29 12.91 18.12
C THR A 156 17.68 14.39 17.95
N LEU A 157 17.42 14.98 16.78
CA LEU A 157 17.66 16.40 16.51
C LEU A 157 16.77 17.31 17.37
N ALA A 158 15.53 16.90 17.65
CA ALA A 158 14.64 17.65 18.54
C ALA A 158 15.21 17.71 19.96
N VAL A 159 15.69 16.58 20.49
CA VAL A 159 16.39 16.55 21.79
C VAL A 159 17.68 17.37 21.72
N ALA A 160 18.44 17.28 20.63
CA ALA A 160 19.67 18.04 20.45
C ALA A 160 19.44 19.56 20.50
N SER A 161 18.39 20.04 19.82
CA SER A 161 17.97 21.44 19.79
C SER A 161 17.60 21.98 21.17
N ASN A 162 16.91 21.17 21.98
CA ASN A 162 16.57 21.52 23.36
C ASN A 162 17.81 21.52 24.27
N GLY A 163 18.76 20.63 23.99
CA GLY A 163 19.96 20.39 24.79
C GLY A 163 21.16 21.29 24.53
N VAL A 164 21.02 22.35 23.72
CA VAL A 164 22.15 23.22 23.34
C VAL A 164 22.80 23.97 24.52
N LYS A 165 22.12 24.09 25.66
CA LYS A 165 22.65 24.71 26.90
C LYS A 165 22.86 23.72 28.04
N TRP A 166 22.51 22.45 27.85
CA TRP A 166 22.65 21.42 28.89
C TRP A 166 24.10 20.99 28.97
N LEU A 167 24.87 21.67 29.82
CA LEU A 167 26.29 21.42 30.04
C LEU A 167 26.54 19.99 30.52
N LEU A 168 27.54 19.36 29.92
CA LEU A 168 27.93 17.99 30.16
C LEU A 168 29.46 17.88 30.18
N THR A 169 29.98 16.91 30.92
CA THR A 169 31.39 16.54 30.85
C THR A 169 31.64 15.61 29.67
N GLY A 170 32.38 16.09 28.66
CA GLY A 170 32.85 15.28 27.55
C GLY A 170 33.87 14.24 28.02
N HIS A 171 33.87 13.07 27.37
CA HIS A 171 34.76 11.97 27.74
C HIS A 171 35.59 11.47 26.56
N THR A 172 36.86 11.18 26.82
CA THR A 172 37.76 10.46 25.90
C THR A 172 38.41 9.32 26.68
N HIS A 173 38.48 8.11 26.12
CA HIS A 173 38.99 6.93 26.86
C HIS A 173 38.28 6.68 28.20
N ARG A 174 37.00 7.06 28.31
CA ARG A 174 36.21 7.06 29.57
C ARG A 174 36.83 7.90 30.69
N ARG A 175 37.60 8.93 30.35
CA ARG A 175 38.09 9.95 31.28
C ARG A 175 37.49 11.32 30.93
N PRO A 176 37.17 12.16 31.94
CA PRO A 176 36.77 13.54 31.72
C PRO A 176 37.77 14.28 30.83
N ALA A 177 37.28 15.04 29.85
CA ALA A 177 38.11 15.75 28.88
C ALA A 177 37.85 17.26 28.89
N GLN A 178 36.74 17.70 28.28
CA GLN A 178 36.37 19.12 28.19
C GLN A 178 34.86 19.29 28.43
N PRO A 179 34.39 20.49 28.81
CA PRO A 179 32.98 20.83 28.79
C PRO A 179 32.40 20.67 27.38
N THR A 180 31.18 20.15 27.30
CA THR A 180 30.38 20.06 26.08
C THR A 180 28.91 20.24 26.45
N THR A 181 27.99 20.02 25.51
CA THR A 181 26.55 20.01 25.79
C THR A 181 25.92 18.71 25.32
N VAL A 182 24.78 18.34 25.93
CA VAL A 182 23.95 17.22 25.45
C VAL A 182 23.54 17.46 23.99
N GLY A 183 23.20 18.70 23.64
CA GLY A 183 22.87 19.10 22.27
C GLY A 183 23.98 18.80 21.27
N HIS A 184 25.22 19.11 21.63
CA HIS A 184 26.38 18.82 20.78
C HIS A 184 26.56 17.32 20.53
N VAL A 185 26.46 16.49 21.57
CA VAL A 185 26.62 15.03 21.44
C VAL A 185 25.51 14.43 20.57
N LEU A 186 24.26 14.81 20.81
CA LEU A 186 23.11 14.29 20.07
C LEU A 186 23.05 14.78 18.63
N SER A 187 23.49 16.02 18.35
CA SER A 187 23.66 16.49 16.97
C SER A 187 24.68 15.64 16.20
N GLY A 188 25.79 15.24 16.84
CA GLY A 188 26.74 14.31 16.23
C GLY A 188 26.17 12.89 16.01
N LEU A 189 25.32 12.40 16.92
CA LEU A 189 24.62 11.13 16.73
C LEU A 189 23.66 11.19 15.54
N ALA A 190 22.86 12.24 15.44
CA ALA A 190 21.94 12.46 14.32
C ALA A 190 22.69 12.56 12.98
N GLU A 191 23.85 13.23 12.93
CA GLU A 191 24.68 13.30 11.73
C GLU A 191 25.08 11.91 11.21
N SER A 192 25.44 11.00 12.13
CA SER A 192 25.77 9.62 11.79
C SER A 192 24.58 8.86 11.21
N MET A 193 23.38 9.06 11.76
CA MET A 193 22.14 8.47 11.24
C MET A 193 21.81 8.98 9.83
N LEU A 194 21.93 10.30 9.59
CA LEU A 194 21.70 10.88 8.26
C LEU A 194 22.71 10.37 7.22
N SER A 195 23.96 10.13 7.61
CA SER A 195 24.95 9.48 6.75
C SER A 195 24.55 8.05 6.41
N GLN A 196 24.02 7.30 7.38
CA GLN A 196 23.59 5.91 7.16
C GLN A 196 22.33 5.85 6.28
N ALA A 197 21.39 6.79 6.43
CA ALA A 197 20.24 6.92 5.53
C ALA A 197 20.66 7.24 4.08
N THR A 198 21.71 8.03 3.89
CA THR A 198 22.29 8.28 2.55
C THR A 198 22.78 6.98 1.91
N GLU A 199 23.41 6.09 2.69
CA GLU A 199 23.89 4.80 2.20
C GLU A 199 22.75 3.82 1.90
N LEU A 200 21.69 3.80 2.72
CA LEU A 200 20.49 3.02 2.44
C LEU A 200 19.84 3.42 1.12
N LEU A 201 19.66 4.73 0.86
CA LEU A 201 19.13 5.20 -0.42
C LEU A 201 20.06 4.90 -1.59
N SER A 202 21.38 4.86 -1.37
CA SER A 202 22.33 4.50 -2.42
C SER A 202 22.37 3.00 -2.72
N VAL A 203 22.13 2.11 -1.76
CA VAL A 203 21.99 0.67 -2.04
C VAL A 203 20.61 0.34 -2.61
N TYR A 204 19.58 1.13 -2.30
CA TYR A 204 18.31 1.06 -3.02
C TYR A 204 18.52 1.21 -4.52
N ASP A 205 19.34 2.17 -4.97
CA ASP A 205 19.58 2.40 -6.39
C ASP A 205 20.26 1.18 -7.08
N GLU A 206 21.10 0.42 -6.35
CA GLU A 206 21.66 -0.85 -6.83
C GLU A 206 20.63 -1.99 -6.86
N LEU A 207 19.69 -2.00 -5.90
CA LEU A 207 18.59 -2.96 -5.86
C LEU A 207 17.56 -2.69 -6.96
N ASN A 208 17.40 -1.42 -7.37
CA ASN A 208 16.39 -0.98 -8.33
C ASN A 208 16.79 -1.16 -9.80
N VAL A 209 17.50 -2.26 -10.10
CA VAL A 209 17.85 -2.71 -11.46
C VAL A 209 17.23 -4.09 -11.70
N SER A 210 16.43 -4.21 -12.76
CA SER A 210 15.66 -5.41 -13.09
C SER A 210 16.54 -6.50 -13.72
N PRO A 211 16.55 -7.74 -13.16
CA PRO A 211 17.17 -8.89 -13.80
C PRO A 211 16.23 -9.65 -14.74
N LEU A 212 14.93 -9.35 -14.71
CA LEU A 212 13.89 -10.10 -15.41
C LEU A 212 14.05 -9.99 -16.93
N GLY A 213 13.93 -11.13 -17.61
CA GLY A 213 14.21 -11.26 -19.05
C GLY A 213 15.59 -11.87 -19.34
N SER A 214 16.40 -12.09 -18.31
CA SER A 214 17.68 -12.82 -18.43
C SER A 214 17.50 -14.34 -18.52
N ALA A 215 16.29 -14.83 -18.23
CA ALA A 215 15.95 -16.25 -18.11
C ALA A 215 16.99 -16.97 -17.23
N ALA A 216 17.56 -18.07 -17.70
CA ALA A 216 18.53 -18.82 -16.90
C ALA A 216 19.82 -18.03 -16.63
N PHE A 217 20.32 -17.31 -17.64
CA PHE A 217 21.52 -16.44 -17.62
C PHE A 217 21.86 -15.91 -19.02
N ALA A 218 21.29 -16.49 -20.09
CA ALA A 218 21.63 -16.21 -21.48
C ALA A 218 20.52 -15.49 -22.27
N GLY A 219 19.45 -15.05 -21.60
CA GLY A 219 18.26 -14.53 -22.25
C GLY A 219 17.42 -15.63 -22.90
N THR A 220 16.68 -15.28 -23.94
CA THR A 220 15.70 -16.15 -24.61
C THR A 220 15.71 -15.92 -26.13
N ASP A 221 15.30 -16.94 -26.90
CA ASP A 221 15.09 -16.84 -28.35
C ASP A 221 13.76 -16.15 -28.71
N ILE A 222 12.92 -15.84 -27.72
CA ILE A 222 11.61 -15.20 -27.90
C ILE A 222 11.79 -13.68 -27.83
N GLU A 223 11.17 -12.95 -28.76
CA GLU A 223 11.19 -11.48 -28.76
C GLU A 223 10.33 -10.92 -27.62
N ILE A 224 10.96 -10.71 -26.46
CA ILE A 224 10.37 -10.11 -25.26
C ILE A 224 10.78 -8.65 -25.10
N ASP A 225 10.05 -7.92 -24.25
CA ASP A 225 10.38 -6.57 -23.82
C ASP A 225 10.72 -6.53 -22.33
N ALA A 226 11.98 -6.80 -21.99
CA ALA A 226 12.46 -6.78 -20.61
C ALA A 226 12.36 -5.37 -19.98
N ALA A 227 12.47 -4.30 -20.78
CA ALA A 227 12.31 -2.94 -20.29
C ALA A 227 10.86 -2.67 -19.88
N ARG A 228 9.89 -3.19 -20.64
CA ARG A 228 8.48 -3.12 -20.25
C ARG A 228 8.19 -3.83 -18.93
N VAL A 229 8.78 -5.00 -18.70
CA VAL A 229 8.65 -5.70 -17.40
C VAL A 229 9.29 -4.88 -16.28
N ALA A 230 10.46 -4.28 -16.51
CA ALA A 230 11.12 -3.39 -15.55
C ALA A 230 10.24 -2.18 -15.19
N ASP A 231 9.69 -1.50 -16.19
CA ASP A 231 8.80 -0.33 -16.02
C ASP A 231 7.53 -0.68 -15.22
N LEU A 232 6.87 -1.79 -15.58
CA LEU A 232 5.64 -2.25 -14.90
C LEU A 232 5.88 -2.61 -13.44
N LEU A 233 7.11 -2.99 -13.09
CA LEU A 233 7.52 -3.31 -11.73
C LEU A 233 8.24 -2.14 -11.04
N GLY A 234 8.37 -0.97 -11.68
CA GLY A 234 8.98 0.22 -11.08
C GLY A 234 10.49 0.11 -10.85
N PHE A 235 11.19 -0.68 -11.66
CA PHE A 235 12.65 -0.65 -11.74
C PHE A 235 13.10 0.54 -12.61
N ASP A 236 14.25 1.15 -12.29
CA ASP A 236 14.75 2.31 -13.04
C ASP A 236 15.48 1.90 -14.34
N SER A 237 15.92 0.64 -14.40
CA SER A 237 16.66 0.08 -15.54
C SER A 237 16.70 -1.44 -15.49
N SER A 238 17.23 -2.06 -16.54
CA SER A 238 17.56 -3.50 -16.58
C SER A 238 19.07 -3.71 -16.65
N PHE A 239 19.52 -4.89 -16.24
CA PHE A 239 20.92 -5.28 -16.38
C PHE A 239 21.38 -5.27 -17.84
N ILE A 240 22.62 -4.82 -18.07
CA ILE A 240 23.25 -4.84 -19.39
C ILE A 240 23.63 -6.28 -19.78
N ALA A 241 24.21 -7.04 -18.84
CA ALA A 241 24.62 -8.42 -19.05
C ALA A 241 23.68 -9.36 -18.31
N SER A 242 23.01 -10.25 -19.04
CA SER A 242 22.08 -11.24 -18.47
C SER A 242 22.75 -12.20 -17.47
N TYR A 243 24.07 -12.40 -17.61
CA TYR A 243 24.83 -13.24 -16.68
C TYR A 243 24.98 -12.58 -15.30
N GLU A 244 25.33 -11.29 -15.26
CA GLU A 244 25.41 -10.51 -14.01
C GLU A 244 24.03 -10.38 -13.34
N ALA A 245 22.97 -10.31 -14.13
CA ALA A 245 21.60 -10.21 -13.63
C ALA A 245 21.20 -11.34 -12.67
N VAL A 246 21.75 -12.55 -12.88
CA VAL A 246 21.42 -13.74 -12.09
C VAL A 246 22.59 -14.22 -11.21
N ALA A 247 23.84 -13.93 -11.57
CA ALA A 247 25.02 -14.32 -10.79
C ALA A 247 25.44 -13.28 -9.73
N GLY A 248 25.15 -11.99 -9.95
CA GLY A 248 25.62 -10.91 -9.09
C GLY A 248 24.99 -10.94 -7.70
N ALA A 249 25.82 -10.81 -6.65
CA ALA A 249 25.39 -10.93 -5.25
C ALA A 249 26.04 -9.88 -4.31
N GLU A 250 26.91 -9.02 -4.84
CA GLU A 250 27.71 -8.04 -4.09
C GLU A 250 26.85 -6.98 -3.38
N HIS A 251 25.69 -6.66 -3.96
CA HIS A 251 24.71 -5.75 -3.37
C HIS A 251 24.14 -6.30 -2.04
N PHE A 252 24.06 -7.63 -1.87
CA PHE A 252 23.69 -8.26 -0.59
C PHE A 252 24.76 -8.05 0.48
N MET A 253 26.04 -8.16 0.11
CA MET A 253 27.16 -7.86 1.01
C MET A 253 27.11 -6.40 1.48
N ARG A 254 26.91 -5.47 0.54
CA ARG A 254 26.80 -4.04 0.84
C ARG A 254 25.63 -3.75 1.78
N LEU A 255 24.45 -4.33 1.52
CA LEU A 255 23.28 -4.17 2.36
C LEU A 255 23.51 -4.70 3.78
N ALA A 256 24.05 -5.92 3.92
CA ALA A 256 24.38 -6.50 5.22
C ALA A 256 25.39 -5.63 6.00
N ALA A 257 26.34 -5.00 5.31
CA ALA A 257 27.33 -4.12 5.93
C ALA A 257 26.69 -2.83 6.48
N ILE A 258 25.76 -2.24 5.72
CA ILE A 258 24.99 -1.06 6.16
C ILE A 258 24.15 -1.40 7.40
N TYR A 259 23.48 -2.55 7.38
CA TYR A 259 22.70 -3.08 8.49
C TYR A 259 23.56 -3.26 9.76
N ALA A 260 24.71 -3.91 9.63
CA ALA A 260 25.66 -4.08 10.73
C ALA A 260 26.18 -2.72 11.26
N ARG A 261 26.44 -1.75 10.38
CA ARG A 261 26.90 -0.41 10.76
C ARG A 261 25.86 0.37 11.58
N ILE A 262 24.59 0.37 11.15
CA ILE A 262 23.49 1.04 11.87
C ILE A 262 23.37 0.43 13.28
N SER A 263 23.38 -0.89 13.37
CA SER A 263 23.29 -1.58 14.66
C SER A 263 24.49 -1.28 15.57
N ALA A 264 25.71 -1.26 15.03
CA ALA A 264 26.94 -0.99 15.77
C ALA A 264 26.99 0.45 16.30
N THR A 265 26.53 1.42 15.52
CA THR A 265 26.39 2.81 15.96
C THR A 265 25.41 2.90 17.13
N THR A 266 24.26 2.24 17.00
CA THR A 266 23.24 2.18 18.06
C THR A 266 23.76 1.50 19.33
N ALA A 267 24.52 0.41 19.22
CA ALA A 267 25.14 -0.26 20.37
C ALA A 267 26.24 0.58 21.06
N ARG A 268 26.97 1.42 20.31
CA ARG A 268 27.88 2.41 20.90
C ARG A 268 27.11 3.46 21.68
N TRP A 269 26.02 3.98 21.12
CA TRP A 269 25.15 4.94 21.78
C TRP A 269 24.50 4.37 23.05
N ALA A 270 23.95 3.15 22.99
CA ALA A 270 23.34 2.46 24.12
C ALA A 270 24.30 2.38 25.33
N ARG A 271 25.59 2.12 25.10
CA ARG A 271 26.61 2.10 26.16
C ARG A 271 26.92 3.48 26.74
N VAL A 272 26.92 4.52 25.91
CA VAL A 272 27.07 5.91 26.38
C VAL A 272 25.86 6.29 27.25
N LEU A 273 24.66 5.95 26.80
CA LEU A 273 23.42 6.25 27.50
C LEU A 273 23.31 5.50 28.83
N GLN A 274 23.71 4.22 28.86
CA GLN A 274 23.77 3.44 30.10
C GLN A 274 24.74 4.07 31.12
N GLU A 275 25.87 4.59 30.67
CA GLU A 275 26.81 5.31 31.54
C GLU A 275 26.21 6.63 32.05
N TRP A 276 25.55 7.40 31.19
CA TRP A 276 24.88 8.64 31.60
C TRP A 276 23.77 8.37 32.63
N MET A 277 23.06 7.26 32.50
CA MET A 277 22.08 6.80 33.50
C MET A 277 22.76 6.43 34.82
N ASN A 278 23.91 5.74 34.79
CA ASN A 278 24.68 5.44 36.00
C ASN A 278 25.16 6.70 36.73
N PHE A 279 25.50 7.75 35.99
CA PHE A 279 25.83 9.06 36.57
C PHE A 279 24.60 9.86 37.00
N GLY A 280 23.39 9.40 36.69
CA GLY A 280 22.14 10.10 36.95
C GLY A 280 21.90 11.32 36.05
N TRP A 281 22.66 11.46 34.96
CA TRP A 281 22.57 12.59 34.03
C TRP A 281 21.34 12.50 33.12
N VAL A 282 20.88 11.28 32.86
CA VAL A 282 19.69 10.99 32.06
C VAL A 282 18.88 9.93 32.79
N LYS A 283 17.55 10.01 32.66
CA LYS A 283 16.62 9.01 33.18
C LYS A 283 16.09 8.15 32.05
N THR A 284 15.93 6.86 32.32
CA THR A 284 15.22 5.95 31.40
C THR A 284 13.73 6.17 31.53
N PRO A 285 12.96 6.19 30.44
CA PRO A 285 11.51 6.14 30.55
C PRO A 285 11.10 4.82 31.20
N ALA A 286 10.08 4.85 32.06
CA ALA A 286 9.69 3.69 32.86
C ALA A 286 9.29 2.47 32.00
N GLU A 287 8.68 2.71 30.84
CA GLU A 287 8.27 1.67 29.87
C GLU A 287 9.44 0.94 29.21
N PHE A 288 10.64 1.54 29.22
CA PHE A 288 11.88 0.97 28.68
C PHE A 288 12.77 0.35 29.77
N SER A 289 12.26 0.23 30.99
CA SER A 289 12.97 -0.34 32.14
C SER A 289 12.28 -1.61 32.64
N GLN A 290 13.08 -2.56 33.12
CA GLN A 290 12.59 -3.78 33.79
C GLN A 290 12.85 -3.71 35.29
N GLY A 291 11.86 -4.09 36.08
CA GLY A 291 11.99 -4.20 37.54
C GLY A 291 12.87 -5.39 37.96
N SER A 292 13.44 -5.30 39.16
CA SER A 292 14.09 -6.45 39.80
C SER A 292 13.08 -7.32 40.55
N SER A 293 13.24 -8.65 40.45
CA SER A 293 12.45 -9.61 41.22
C SER A 293 12.70 -9.58 42.75
N ILE A 294 13.82 -9.00 43.21
CA ILE A 294 14.22 -8.98 44.64
C ILE A 294 14.27 -7.56 45.23
N MET A 295 14.63 -6.55 44.44
CA MET A 295 14.83 -5.17 44.90
C MET A 295 13.73 -4.24 44.36
N PRO A 296 12.76 -3.80 45.19
CA PRO A 296 11.60 -3.01 44.73
C PRO A 296 11.95 -1.67 44.06
N GLN A 297 13.08 -1.08 44.43
CA GLN A 297 13.54 0.21 43.90
C GLN A 297 14.36 0.09 42.60
N LYS A 298 14.81 -1.12 42.23
CA LYS A 298 15.77 -1.30 41.14
C LYS A 298 15.06 -1.39 39.78
N GLN A 299 15.32 -0.39 38.94
CA GLN A 299 14.90 -0.34 37.54
C GLN A 299 16.12 -0.50 36.63
N ASN A 300 16.08 -1.48 35.73
CA ASN A 300 17.19 -1.81 34.83
C ASN A 300 16.83 -1.39 33.40
N PRO A 301 17.68 -0.59 32.72
CA PRO A 301 17.47 -0.22 31.32
C PRO A 301 17.88 -1.37 30.38
N VAL A 302 17.31 -2.57 30.57
CA VAL A 302 17.69 -3.80 29.84
C VAL A 302 17.48 -3.66 28.33
N VAL A 303 16.62 -2.73 27.89
CA VAL A 303 16.50 -2.38 26.47
C VAL A 303 17.85 -2.02 25.84
N LEU A 304 18.73 -1.32 26.56
CA LEU A 304 20.04 -0.90 26.05
C LEU A 304 20.98 -2.10 25.90
N GLU A 305 20.88 -3.09 26.78
CA GLU A 305 21.62 -4.35 26.68
C GLU A 305 21.13 -5.17 25.48
N HIS A 306 19.82 -5.21 25.25
CA HIS A 306 19.24 -5.84 24.07
C HIS A 306 19.70 -5.16 22.78
N MET A 307 19.76 -3.83 22.73
CA MET A 307 20.29 -3.08 21.58
C MET A 307 21.76 -3.45 21.28
N VAL A 308 22.57 -3.64 22.32
CA VAL A 308 23.96 -4.12 22.16
C VAL A 308 24.02 -5.55 21.63
N SER A 309 23.21 -6.46 22.19
CA SER A 309 23.13 -7.85 21.74
C SER A 309 22.63 -7.98 20.29
N MET A 310 21.63 -7.17 19.90
CA MET A 310 21.12 -7.11 18.54
C MET A 310 22.19 -6.71 17.53
N SER A 311 23.12 -5.82 17.92
CA SER A 311 24.26 -5.49 17.08
C SER A 311 25.21 -6.67 16.89
N GLY A 312 25.49 -7.44 17.94
CA GLY A 312 26.29 -8.67 17.84
C GLY A 312 25.68 -9.67 16.84
N ALA A 313 24.37 -9.88 16.92
CA ALA A 313 23.67 -10.76 15.98
C ALA A 313 23.71 -10.25 14.53
N SER A 314 23.48 -8.94 14.32
CA SER A 314 23.54 -8.33 12.97
C SER A 314 24.93 -8.45 12.34
N ASN A 315 26.00 -8.40 13.15
CA ASN A 315 27.37 -8.63 12.68
C ASN A 315 27.63 -10.11 12.32
N GLY A 316 26.96 -11.04 13.01
CA GLY A 316 26.95 -12.45 12.63
C GLY A 316 26.29 -12.67 11.27
N ASP A 317 25.12 -12.06 11.05
CA ASP A 317 24.41 -12.10 9.77
C ASP A 317 25.25 -11.48 8.63
N LEU A 318 25.97 -10.38 8.88
CA LEU A 318 26.95 -9.82 7.94
C LEU A 318 28.05 -10.81 7.61
N LEU A 319 28.71 -11.38 8.62
CA LEU A 319 29.82 -12.31 8.39
C LEU A 319 29.36 -13.53 7.60
N SER A 320 28.22 -14.12 7.97
CA SER A 320 27.59 -15.22 7.24
C SER A 320 27.34 -14.83 5.79
N THR A 321 26.71 -13.68 5.53
CA THR A 321 26.44 -13.20 4.16
C THR A 321 27.73 -13.07 3.35
N MET A 322 28.75 -12.41 3.89
CA MET A 322 30.05 -12.21 3.24
C MET A 322 30.72 -13.54 2.91
N THR A 323 30.79 -14.46 3.87
CA THR A 323 31.53 -15.72 3.70
C THR A 323 30.81 -16.70 2.80
N THR A 324 29.46 -16.73 2.84
CA THR A 324 28.67 -17.63 1.99
C THR A 324 28.77 -17.22 0.54
N ILE A 325 28.64 -15.92 0.23
CA ILE A 325 28.82 -15.41 -1.15
C ILE A 325 30.27 -15.58 -1.60
N ALA A 326 31.26 -15.31 -0.75
CA ALA A 326 32.67 -15.48 -1.11
C ALA A 326 33.06 -16.94 -1.40
N ALA A 327 32.34 -17.91 -0.84
CA ALA A 327 32.48 -19.34 -1.15
C ALA A 327 31.64 -19.78 -2.37
N GLY A 328 30.78 -18.90 -2.86
CA GLY A 328 29.95 -19.09 -4.06
C GLY A 328 30.77 -19.14 -5.34
N TRP A 329 30.17 -19.75 -6.36
CA TRP A 329 30.66 -19.64 -7.72
C TRP A 329 30.08 -18.36 -8.33
N TYR A 330 30.79 -17.76 -9.28
CA TYR A 330 30.25 -16.62 -10.04
C TYR A 330 29.31 -17.15 -11.14
N GLU A 331 28.16 -17.65 -10.71
CA GLU A 331 27.04 -18.20 -11.47
C GLU A 331 25.79 -18.21 -10.57
N ASP A 332 24.62 -18.54 -11.11
CA ASP A 332 23.44 -18.78 -10.29
C ASP A 332 23.69 -19.96 -9.33
N SER A 333 23.68 -19.68 -8.03
CA SER A 333 24.02 -20.64 -7.01
C SER A 333 23.30 -20.35 -5.70
N ASN A 334 22.70 -21.39 -5.11
CA ASN A 334 21.92 -21.27 -3.88
C ASN A 334 22.71 -20.65 -2.71
N ASN A 335 24.03 -20.82 -2.68
CA ASN A 335 24.85 -20.22 -1.62
C ASN A 335 25.02 -18.70 -1.77
N ALA A 336 25.06 -18.16 -3.00
CA ALA A 336 25.14 -16.72 -3.24
C ALA A 336 23.75 -16.04 -3.27
N THR A 337 22.67 -16.82 -3.45
CA THR A 337 21.29 -16.34 -3.51
C THR A 337 20.46 -16.87 -2.34
N THR A 338 19.79 -18.01 -2.47
CA THR A 338 18.79 -18.56 -1.54
C THR A 338 19.25 -18.57 -0.07
N ASP A 339 20.45 -19.08 0.22
CA ASP A 339 20.96 -19.23 1.59
C ASP A 339 21.32 -17.90 2.27
N VAL A 340 21.49 -16.82 1.50
CA VAL A 340 21.81 -15.48 2.04
C VAL A 340 20.57 -14.70 2.43
N GLN A 341 19.41 -15.03 1.83
CA GLN A 341 18.18 -14.25 1.98
C GLN A 341 17.71 -14.21 3.44
N LYS A 342 17.72 -15.37 4.12
CA LYS A 342 17.39 -15.49 5.55
C LYS A 342 18.22 -14.57 6.46
N HIS A 343 19.50 -14.39 6.14
CA HIS A 343 20.39 -13.53 6.93
C HIS A 343 20.03 -12.05 6.74
N LEU A 344 19.69 -11.66 5.51
CA LEU A 344 19.25 -10.31 5.21
C LEU A 344 17.87 -10.00 5.83
N TRP A 345 16.90 -10.91 5.72
CA TRP A 345 15.59 -10.74 6.35
C TRP A 345 15.69 -10.70 7.87
N ALA A 346 16.39 -11.65 8.50
CA ALA A 346 16.56 -11.69 9.94
C ALA A 346 17.29 -10.44 10.48
N SER A 347 18.29 -9.94 9.74
CA SER A 347 18.98 -8.69 10.08
C SER A 347 18.06 -7.48 9.90
N GLY A 348 17.31 -7.40 8.80
CA GLY A 348 16.30 -6.37 8.55
C GLY A 348 15.26 -6.28 9.66
N ASP A 349 14.60 -7.38 10.00
CA ASP A 349 13.62 -7.48 11.10
C ASP A 349 14.18 -7.04 12.45
N ARG A 350 15.46 -7.35 12.68
CA ARG A 350 16.17 -6.93 13.88
C ARG A 350 16.42 -5.43 13.87
N LEU A 351 16.80 -4.85 12.73
CA LEU A 351 17.00 -3.41 12.56
C LEU A 351 15.73 -2.61 12.77
N VAL A 352 14.61 -3.08 12.24
CA VAL A 352 13.30 -2.46 12.48
C VAL A 352 13.01 -2.37 13.98
N ARG A 353 13.15 -3.49 14.70
CA ARG A 353 12.95 -3.52 16.16
C ARG A 353 13.93 -2.61 16.87
N LEU A 354 15.21 -2.65 16.47
CA LEU A 354 16.26 -1.82 17.04
C LEU A 354 15.95 -0.33 16.89
N LEU A 355 15.56 0.12 15.70
CA LEU A 355 15.25 1.51 15.42
C LEU A 355 13.99 1.97 16.17
N ARG A 356 12.95 1.13 16.24
CA ARG A 356 11.75 1.43 17.07
C ARG A 356 12.09 1.58 18.55
N LEU A 357 12.97 0.73 19.09
CA LEU A 357 13.44 0.83 20.47
C LEU A 357 14.30 2.09 20.67
N HIS A 358 15.19 2.41 19.72
CA HIS A 358 16.03 3.59 19.76
C HIS A 358 15.18 4.87 19.74
N ASP A 359 14.25 4.97 18.79
CA ASP A 359 13.32 6.08 18.64
C ASP A 359 12.51 6.30 19.93
N GLY A 360 11.91 5.23 20.46
CA GLY A 360 11.14 5.29 21.70
C GLY A 360 11.96 5.78 22.90
N VAL A 361 13.21 5.32 23.03
CA VAL A 361 14.14 5.81 24.06
C VAL A 361 14.47 7.30 23.87
N MET A 362 14.63 7.76 22.63
CA MET A 362 14.89 9.17 22.33
C MET A 362 13.67 10.07 22.57
N ARG A 363 12.46 9.59 22.28
CA ARG A 363 11.21 10.31 22.55
C ARG A 363 10.94 10.49 24.04
N GLY A 364 11.32 9.50 24.85
CA GLY A 364 11.25 9.59 26.31
C GLY A 364 12.51 10.16 26.97
N PHE A 365 13.42 10.76 26.21
CA PHE A 365 14.71 11.21 26.73
C PHE A 365 14.52 12.33 27.78
N GLU A 366 14.85 12.03 29.03
CA GLU A 366 14.71 12.96 30.16
C GLU A 366 16.04 13.29 30.81
N ILE A 367 16.30 14.58 31.03
CA ILE A 367 17.47 15.05 31.76
C ILE A 367 17.31 14.79 33.26
N GLY A 368 18.35 14.21 33.86
CA GLY A 368 18.50 14.04 35.29
C GLY A 368 19.37 15.14 35.92
N ALA A 369 20.22 14.75 36.86
CA ALA A 369 21.15 15.65 37.53
C ALA A 369 22.45 15.76 36.72
N LEU A 370 22.50 16.73 35.81
CA LEU A 370 23.73 17.08 35.09
C LEU A 370 24.83 17.55 36.06
N PRO A 371 26.12 17.37 35.71
CA PRO A 371 27.22 17.77 36.59
C PRO A 371 27.22 19.28 36.82
N SER A 372 27.40 19.70 38.07
CA SER A 372 27.48 21.12 38.41
C SER A 372 28.77 21.74 37.87
N ALA A 373 28.79 23.06 37.68
CA ALA A 373 30.00 23.78 37.28
C ALA A 373 31.17 23.50 38.25
N GLN A 374 30.89 23.41 39.55
CA GLN A 374 31.89 23.05 40.55
C GLN A 374 32.46 21.65 40.30
N GLN A 375 31.61 20.64 40.10
CA GLN A 375 32.06 19.26 39.83
C GLN A 375 32.91 19.17 38.55
N MET A 376 32.54 19.93 37.51
CA MET A 376 33.31 20.01 36.27
C MET A 376 34.71 20.58 36.52
N VAL A 377 34.80 21.70 37.23
CA VAL A 377 36.08 22.35 37.54
C VAL A 377 36.93 21.47 38.45
N GLU A 378 36.34 20.84 39.47
CA GLU A 378 37.00 19.84 40.33
C GLU A 378 37.61 18.70 39.51
N ALA A 379 36.90 18.22 38.49
CA ALA A 379 37.38 17.18 37.57
C ALA A 379 38.48 17.68 36.60
N GLY A 380 38.82 18.97 36.60
CA GLY A 380 39.90 19.55 35.82
C GLY A 380 39.60 19.78 34.34
N ILE A 381 38.33 19.69 33.91
CA ILE A 381 37.99 19.70 32.48
C ILE A 381 38.16 21.09 31.84
N THR A 382 38.29 22.15 32.63
CA THR A 382 38.56 23.53 32.18
C THR A 382 40.06 23.83 31.99
N THR A 383 40.96 22.94 32.39
CA THR A 383 42.42 23.17 32.35
C THR A 383 42.96 23.39 30.93
N THR A 384 42.33 22.82 29.91
CA THR A 384 42.69 23.14 28.52
C THR A 384 42.37 24.60 28.19
N SER A 385 41.21 25.11 28.59
CA SER A 385 40.83 26.51 28.39
C SER A 385 41.81 27.47 29.06
N VAL A 386 42.33 27.10 30.26
CA VAL A 386 43.38 27.88 30.94
C VAL A 386 44.68 27.91 30.13
N SER A 387 45.09 26.74 29.63
CA SER A 387 46.33 26.61 28.84
C SER A 387 46.22 27.39 27.52
N GLU A 388 45.07 27.32 26.85
CA GLU A 388 44.77 28.11 25.65
C GLU A 388 44.74 29.61 25.94
N ALA A 389 44.11 30.03 27.04
CA ALA A 389 44.06 31.44 27.43
C ALA A 389 45.46 32.03 27.63
N LEU A 390 46.35 31.33 28.34
CA LEU A 390 47.76 31.72 28.48
C LEU A 390 48.47 31.77 27.12
N ALA A 391 48.25 30.76 26.28
CA ALA A 391 48.87 30.71 24.96
C ALA A 391 48.49 31.89 24.06
N THR A 392 47.22 32.33 24.11
CA THR A 392 46.76 33.53 23.38
C THR A 392 47.36 34.84 23.87
N LYS A 393 47.99 34.85 25.07
CA LYS A 393 48.71 36.00 25.63
C LYS A 393 50.22 35.94 25.45
N GLY A 394 50.71 34.99 24.63
CA GLY A 394 52.11 34.91 24.25
C GLY A 394 52.95 33.91 25.06
N VAL A 395 52.35 33.20 26.02
CA VAL A 395 53.04 32.09 26.69
C VAL A 395 53.13 30.90 25.73
N PRO A 396 54.31 30.30 25.45
CA PRO A 396 54.37 29.13 24.60
C PRO A 396 53.48 27.98 25.10
N TRP A 397 52.76 27.29 24.20
CA TRP A 397 51.78 26.26 24.56
C TRP A 397 52.29 25.24 25.57
N ARG A 398 53.50 24.71 25.39
CA ARG A 398 54.06 23.72 26.30
C ARG A 398 54.33 24.31 27.69
N ALA A 399 54.80 25.55 27.77
CA ALA A 399 54.97 26.25 29.04
C ALA A 399 53.62 26.48 29.73
N ALA A 400 52.60 26.96 29.01
CA ALA A 400 51.25 27.12 29.53
C ALA A 400 50.68 25.79 30.08
N HIS A 401 50.80 24.72 29.31
CA HIS A 401 50.40 23.37 29.72
C HIS A 401 51.13 22.91 30.99
N ASP A 402 52.44 23.12 31.09
CA ASP A 402 53.24 22.68 32.24
C ASP A 402 52.94 23.50 33.51
N ILE A 403 52.70 24.81 33.38
CA ILE A 403 52.20 25.69 34.45
C ILE A 403 50.88 25.16 34.98
N VAL A 404 49.90 24.95 34.09
CA VAL A 404 48.56 24.46 34.45
C VAL A 404 48.62 23.06 35.05
N GLY A 405 49.46 22.17 34.52
CA GLY A 405 49.68 20.84 35.07
C GLY A 405 50.32 20.88 36.46
N GLY A 406 51.23 21.82 36.71
CA GLY A 406 51.81 22.10 38.04
C GLY A 406 50.76 22.56 39.04
N LEU A 407 49.96 23.56 38.65
CA LEU A 407 48.86 24.06 39.45
C LEU A 407 47.84 22.96 39.76
N PHE A 408 47.44 22.17 38.76
CA PHE A 408 46.46 21.10 38.93
C PHE A 408 46.95 19.97 39.87
N ARG A 409 48.26 19.67 39.89
CA ARG A 409 48.85 18.73 40.86
C ARG A 409 48.73 19.22 42.31
N SER A 410 48.69 20.53 42.52
CA SER A 410 48.53 21.14 43.85
C SER A 410 47.06 21.27 44.28
N GLY A 411 46.11 21.14 43.36
CA GLY A 411 44.68 21.21 43.60
C GLY A 411 43.91 21.63 42.35
N SER A 412 42.58 21.46 42.35
CA SER A 412 41.74 21.87 41.22
C SER A 412 41.70 23.41 41.09
N PRO A 413 41.21 23.96 39.96
CA PRO A 413 41.09 25.41 39.81
C PRO A 413 40.25 26.10 40.90
N LEU A 414 39.37 25.37 41.60
CA LEU A 414 38.60 25.89 42.74
C LEU A 414 39.45 26.19 43.98
N THR A 415 40.61 25.55 44.12
CA THR A 415 41.51 25.75 45.27
C THR A 415 42.69 26.67 44.95
N TRP A 416 42.81 27.15 43.71
CA TRP A 416 43.87 28.06 43.33
C TRP A 416 43.67 29.43 43.99
N SER A 417 44.77 30.05 44.40
CA SER A 417 44.80 31.43 44.89
C SER A 417 45.53 32.32 43.89
N LEU A 418 45.23 33.62 43.89
CA LEU A 418 45.95 34.57 43.03
C LEU A 418 47.47 34.48 43.27
N ALA A 419 47.90 34.38 44.53
CA ALA A 419 49.30 34.26 44.90
C ALA A 419 49.95 32.97 44.35
N SER A 420 49.29 31.81 44.46
CA SER A 420 49.83 30.55 43.94
C SER A 420 49.95 30.55 42.41
N VAL A 421 48.99 31.17 41.72
CA VAL A 421 49.00 31.29 40.27
C VAL A 421 50.10 32.28 39.81
N GLN A 422 50.22 33.44 40.45
CA GLN A 422 51.28 34.41 40.19
C GLN A 422 52.66 33.78 40.35
N GLN A 423 52.86 33.00 41.42
CA GLN A 423 54.12 32.31 41.64
C GLN A 423 54.41 31.28 40.54
N ALA A 424 53.42 30.47 40.15
CA ALA A 424 53.60 29.49 39.07
C ALA A 424 53.92 30.14 37.72
N LEU A 425 53.34 31.33 37.44
CA LEU A 425 53.67 32.12 36.24
C LEU A 425 55.11 32.64 36.30
N LEU A 426 55.53 33.22 37.44
CA LEU A 426 56.89 33.72 37.66
C LEU A 426 57.94 32.62 37.52
N ASP A 427 57.71 31.46 38.13
CA ASP A 427 58.63 30.31 38.08
C ASP A 427 58.85 29.80 36.65
N ALA A 428 57.85 29.98 35.78
CA ALA A 428 57.93 29.62 34.36
C ALA A 428 58.37 30.78 33.45
N GLY A 429 58.73 31.94 34.01
CA GLY A 429 59.13 33.13 33.26
C GLY A 429 57.99 33.80 32.48
N ALA A 430 56.74 33.57 32.88
CA ALA A 430 55.55 34.22 32.33
C ALA A 430 55.15 35.45 33.15
N ASP A 431 54.36 36.34 32.54
CA ASP A 431 53.86 37.56 33.18
C ASP A 431 52.89 37.24 34.34
N PRO A 432 53.20 37.61 35.61
CA PRO A 432 52.30 37.38 36.75
C PRO A 432 50.97 38.14 36.66
N GLU A 433 50.86 39.18 35.82
CA GLU A 433 49.59 39.90 35.61
C GLU A 433 48.53 39.01 34.92
N LEU A 434 48.93 37.89 34.32
CA LEU A 434 48.01 36.90 33.73
C LEU A 434 47.28 36.04 34.78
N ALA A 435 47.55 36.19 36.07
CA ALA A 435 46.96 35.34 37.11
C ALA A 435 45.43 35.43 37.17
N GLU A 436 44.84 36.61 36.97
CA GLU A 436 43.38 36.77 36.92
C GLU A 436 42.76 36.06 35.71
N LEU A 437 43.44 36.08 34.56
CA LEU A 437 43.02 35.35 33.36
C LEU A 437 43.00 33.85 33.61
N VAL A 438 44.03 33.31 34.25
CA VAL A 438 44.13 31.88 34.61
C VAL A 438 42.99 31.47 35.54
N MET A 439 42.74 32.28 36.58
CA MET A 439 41.65 32.04 37.53
C MET A 439 40.30 32.06 36.81
N SER A 440 40.04 33.08 36.00
CA SER A 440 38.79 33.20 35.24
C SER A 440 38.59 32.03 34.27
N ALA A 441 39.59 31.71 33.44
CA ALA A 441 39.49 30.61 32.47
C ALA A 441 39.28 29.23 33.13
N GLY A 442 39.77 29.05 34.36
CA GLY A 442 39.69 27.79 35.10
C GLY A 442 38.34 27.54 35.77
N LEU A 443 37.58 28.59 36.09
CA LEU A 443 36.37 28.52 36.92
C LEU A 443 35.06 28.49 36.13
N HIS A 444 35.09 28.75 34.82
CA HIS A 444 33.89 28.95 33.99
C HIS A 444 33.74 27.89 32.87
N PRO A 445 33.31 26.66 33.18
CA PRO A 445 33.04 25.65 32.15
C PRO A 445 31.95 26.09 31.15
N GLU A 446 31.04 26.97 31.55
CA GLU A 446 30.00 27.57 30.71
C GLU A 446 30.54 28.45 29.58
N ALA A 447 31.81 28.89 29.65
CA ALA A 447 32.45 29.63 28.57
C ALA A 447 32.44 28.85 27.24
N VAL A 448 32.35 27.52 27.30
CA VAL A 448 32.24 26.65 26.12
C VAL A 448 30.99 26.96 25.27
N LEU A 449 29.93 27.48 25.89
CA LEU A 449 28.67 27.81 25.22
C LEU A 449 28.80 28.98 24.23
N ALA A 450 29.85 29.79 24.36
CA ALA A 450 30.14 30.91 23.48
C ALA A 450 31.09 30.56 22.31
N ARG A 451 31.53 29.30 22.18
CA ARG A 451 32.42 28.89 21.07
C ARG A 451 31.71 29.04 19.72
N VAL A 452 32.30 29.81 18.82
CA VAL A 452 31.72 30.09 17.49
C VAL A 452 32.21 29.14 16.39
N GLN A 453 33.19 28.28 16.69
CA GLN A 453 33.74 27.34 15.72
C GLN A 453 32.65 26.36 15.25
N ALA A 454 32.56 26.15 13.94
CA ALA A 454 31.64 25.16 13.36
C ALA A 454 31.92 23.76 13.93
N GLY A 455 30.87 23.02 14.28
CA GLY A 455 30.97 21.70 14.91
C GLY A 455 31.46 21.73 16.37
N SER A 456 31.52 22.91 17.01
CA SER A 456 31.86 23.02 18.43
C SER A 456 30.60 22.96 19.32
N PRO A 457 30.73 22.77 20.65
CA PRO A 457 29.60 22.74 21.57
C PRO A 457 28.96 24.10 21.89
N GLY A 458 29.40 25.18 21.24
CA GLY A 458 28.79 26.49 21.46
C GLY A 458 27.34 26.56 20.97
N VAL A 459 26.50 27.35 21.63
CA VAL A 459 25.05 27.36 21.41
C VAL A 459 24.72 27.67 19.94
N ASP A 460 25.36 28.68 19.36
CA ASP A 460 25.09 29.09 17.99
C ASP A 460 25.68 28.10 16.98
N ALA A 461 26.82 27.48 17.29
CA ALA A 461 27.44 26.44 16.46
C ALA A 461 26.57 25.18 16.39
N VAL A 462 26.04 24.71 17.54
CA VAL A 462 25.15 23.55 17.58
C VAL A 462 23.82 23.85 16.90
N LYS A 463 23.23 25.04 17.10
CA LYS A 463 22.02 25.45 16.39
C LYS A 463 22.21 25.47 14.88
N ALA A 464 23.34 25.99 14.41
CA ALA A 464 23.67 25.99 12.98
C ALA A 464 23.81 24.56 12.44
N ALA A 465 24.48 23.66 13.18
CA ALA A 465 24.61 22.26 12.81
C ALA A 465 23.24 21.55 12.74
N VAL A 466 22.39 21.73 13.75
CA VAL A 466 21.03 21.15 13.79
C VAL A 466 20.19 21.67 12.62
N ALA A 467 20.24 22.97 12.30
CA ALA A 467 19.50 23.53 11.17
C ALA A 467 19.98 22.94 9.82
N GLN A 468 21.29 22.78 9.64
CA GLN A 468 21.84 22.14 8.45
C GLN A 468 21.41 20.67 8.34
N GLN A 469 21.43 19.95 9.47
CA GLN A 469 21.03 18.55 9.56
C GLN A 469 19.53 18.37 9.28
N GLN A 470 18.67 19.29 9.75
CA GLN A 470 17.23 19.32 9.41
C GLN A 470 17.00 19.52 7.90
N GLY A 471 17.79 20.40 7.26
CA GLY A 471 17.74 20.55 5.80
C GLY A 471 18.11 19.26 5.06
N ARG A 472 19.18 18.58 5.49
CA ARG A 472 19.59 17.28 4.93
C ARG A 472 18.56 16.18 5.17
N LEU A 473 17.95 16.14 6.36
CA LEU A 473 16.87 15.22 6.71
C LEU A 473 15.71 15.37 5.71
N ALA A 474 15.23 16.60 5.49
CA ALA A 474 14.13 16.86 4.56
C ALA A 474 14.46 16.44 3.12
N GLN A 475 15.71 16.64 2.67
CA GLN A 475 16.17 16.16 1.36
C GLN A 475 16.13 14.63 1.25
N LEU A 476 16.59 13.91 2.29
CA LEU A 476 16.58 12.45 2.31
C LEU A 476 15.15 11.89 2.39
N GLN A 477 14.26 12.51 3.18
CA GLN A 477 12.84 12.16 3.23
C GLN A 477 12.18 12.33 1.86
N SER A 478 12.39 13.47 1.21
CA SER A 478 11.89 13.70 -0.15
C SER A 478 12.44 12.68 -1.15
N GLY A 479 13.72 12.32 -1.05
CA GLY A 479 14.34 11.29 -1.89
C GLY A 479 13.74 9.90 -1.70
N GLY A 480 13.35 9.54 -0.47
CA GLY A 480 12.62 8.31 -0.17
C GLY A 480 11.17 8.33 -0.66
N ASP A 481 10.45 9.44 -0.45
CA ASP A 481 9.07 9.61 -0.89
C ASP A 481 8.93 9.53 -2.42
N VAL A 482 9.87 10.10 -3.17
CA VAL A 482 9.88 10.01 -4.66
C VAL A 482 10.01 8.56 -5.12
N ARG A 483 10.95 7.80 -4.55
CA ARG A 483 11.15 6.37 -4.87
C ARG A 483 9.90 5.56 -4.53
N ARG A 484 9.29 5.81 -3.38
CA ARG A 484 8.06 5.12 -2.96
C ARG A 484 6.88 5.45 -3.87
N ALA A 485 6.72 6.72 -4.25
CA ALA A 485 5.68 7.16 -5.18
C ALA A 485 5.85 6.51 -6.55
N HIS A 486 7.09 6.39 -7.05
CA HIS A 486 7.38 5.69 -8.29
C HIS A 486 6.95 4.21 -8.24
N LEU A 487 7.32 3.48 -7.18
CA LEU A 487 6.90 2.08 -7.00
C LEU A 487 5.36 1.93 -6.90
N ALA A 488 4.70 2.86 -6.20
CA ALA A 488 3.26 2.85 -6.05
C ALA A 488 2.54 3.12 -7.38
N GLU A 489 3.03 4.07 -8.17
CA GLU A 489 2.45 4.40 -9.48
C GLU A 489 2.65 3.27 -10.49
N ALA A 490 3.85 2.67 -10.54
CA ALA A 490 4.11 1.51 -11.39
C ALA A 490 3.17 0.34 -11.07
N ARG A 491 3.02 0.03 -9.78
CA ARG A 491 2.08 -1.00 -9.33
C ARG A 491 0.64 -0.66 -9.69
N LYS A 492 0.20 0.57 -9.47
CA LYS A 492 -1.16 1.02 -9.81
C LYS A 492 -1.42 0.83 -11.31
N ALA A 493 -0.47 1.24 -12.15
CA ALA A 493 -0.55 1.04 -13.60
C ALA A 493 -0.63 -0.45 -13.97
N LEU A 494 0.20 -1.31 -13.35
CA LEU A 494 0.17 -2.76 -13.58
C LEU A 494 -1.18 -3.38 -13.17
N MET A 495 -1.73 -3.00 -12.01
CA MET A 495 -3.03 -3.48 -11.56
C MET A 495 -4.16 -3.04 -12.50
N GLU A 496 -4.10 -1.80 -13.00
CA GLU A 496 -5.08 -1.29 -13.94
C GLU A 496 -5.04 -2.02 -15.29
N LEU A 497 -3.84 -2.28 -15.84
CA LEU A 497 -3.67 -3.08 -17.05
C LEU A 497 -4.17 -4.52 -16.85
N THR A 498 -3.88 -5.11 -15.70
CA THR A 498 -4.38 -6.45 -15.36
C THR A 498 -5.91 -6.47 -15.30
N ARG A 499 -6.53 -5.44 -14.72
CA ARG A 499 -7.99 -5.29 -14.61
C ARG A 499 -8.66 -5.22 -15.99
N GLN A 500 -8.01 -4.61 -16.97
CA GLN A 500 -8.45 -4.58 -18.38
C GLN A 500 -8.42 -5.94 -19.09
N SER A 501 -7.89 -6.98 -18.45
CA SER A 501 -7.92 -8.37 -18.97
C SER A 501 -8.90 -9.28 -18.20
N LEU A 502 -9.56 -8.76 -17.14
CA LEU A 502 -10.59 -9.48 -16.40
C LEU A 502 -11.96 -9.37 -17.08
N PRO A 503 -12.80 -10.39 -17.15
CA PRO A 503 -14.12 -10.27 -17.76
C PRO A 503 -14.96 -9.17 -17.10
N PRO A 504 -15.97 -8.65 -17.81
CA PRO A 504 -16.93 -7.74 -17.23
C PRO A 504 -17.52 -8.36 -15.96
N ALA A 505 -17.46 -7.61 -14.86
CA ALA A 505 -18.06 -8.01 -13.59
C ALA A 505 -19.59 -7.83 -13.62
N VAL A 506 -20.07 -6.90 -14.45
CA VAL A 506 -21.48 -6.62 -14.70
C VAL A 506 -21.72 -6.56 -16.21
N HIS A 507 -22.73 -7.27 -16.70
CA HIS A 507 -23.16 -7.24 -18.09
C HIS A 507 -24.65 -6.85 -18.15
N VAL A 508 -24.92 -5.68 -18.72
CA VAL A 508 -26.28 -5.15 -18.82
C VAL A 508 -26.80 -5.32 -20.25
N PHE A 509 -28.00 -5.87 -20.38
CA PHE A 509 -28.74 -5.99 -21.64
C PHE A 509 -29.98 -5.11 -21.59
N GLY A 510 -30.20 -4.31 -22.62
CA GLY A 510 -31.42 -3.51 -22.73
C GLY A 510 -31.27 -2.26 -23.57
N ASP A 511 -31.99 -1.21 -23.16
CA ASP A 511 -32.15 0.02 -23.91
C ASP A 511 -31.02 1.05 -23.70
N ALA A 512 -30.66 1.72 -24.79
CA ALA A 512 -29.87 2.94 -24.79
C ALA A 512 -30.55 3.94 -25.73
N ASN A 513 -30.99 5.07 -25.20
CA ASN A 513 -31.75 6.06 -25.96
C ASN A 513 -31.36 7.48 -25.57
N LEU A 514 -31.75 8.46 -26.38
CA LEU A 514 -31.62 9.87 -26.00
C LEU A 514 -32.83 10.28 -25.17
N ASP A 515 -32.60 10.80 -23.98
CA ASP A 515 -33.64 11.40 -23.14
C ASP A 515 -33.70 12.90 -23.39
N VAL A 516 -34.84 13.41 -23.85
CA VAL A 516 -35.15 14.84 -23.98
C VAL A 516 -36.07 15.24 -22.84
N VAL A 517 -35.53 15.96 -21.87
CA VAL A 517 -36.25 16.39 -20.67
C VAL A 517 -36.78 17.80 -20.86
N VAL A 518 -38.10 17.95 -20.86
CA VAL A 518 -38.81 19.22 -20.98
C VAL A 518 -39.32 19.65 -19.61
N ARG A 519 -38.84 20.78 -19.10
CA ARG A 519 -39.17 21.27 -17.74
C ARG A 519 -40.21 22.38 -17.75
N GLY A 520 -41.16 22.29 -16.81
CA GLY A 520 -42.18 23.30 -16.55
C GLY A 520 -43.41 23.18 -17.45
N VAL A 521 -43.79 21.94 -17.79
CA VAL A 521 -44.96 21.63 -18.63
C VAL A 521 -45.86 20.62 -17.91
N CYS A 522 -47.12 20.98 -17.67
CA CYS A 522 -48.07 20.14 -16.93
C CYS A 522 -48.93 19.23 -17.85
N ALA A 523 -49.00 19.56 -19.14
CA ALA A 523 -49.80 18.88 -20.16
C ALA A 523 -49.30 19.25 -21.56
N LEU A 524 -49.60 18.42 -22.56
CA LEU A 524 -49.38 18.79 -23.97
C LEU A 524 -50.17 20.07 -24.30
N PRO A 525 -49.60 21.00 -25.08
CA PRO A 525 -50.31 22.20 -25.50
C PRO A 525 -51.55 21.84 -26.31
N GLU A 526 -52.59 22.69 -26.25
CA GLU A 526 -53.77 22.52 -27.09
C GLU A 526 -53.37 22.56 -28.58
N PRO A 527 -54.01 21.78 -29.46
CA PRO A 527 -53.70 21.81 -30.90
C PRO A 527 -53.75 23.24 -31.47
N GLY A 528 -52.66 23.68 -32.09
CA GLY A 528 -52.52 25.02 -32.67
C GLY A 528 -52.01 26.10 -31.70
N THR A 529 -51.66 25.72 -30.46
CA THR A 529 -51.04 26.62 -29.47
C THR A 529 -49.55 26.30 -29.27
N GLU A 530 -48.80 27.26 -28.73
CA GLU A 530 -47.37 27.12 -28.39
C GLU A 530 -47.18 27.50 -26.91
N VAL A 531 -46.36 26.72 -26.19
CA VAL A 531 -46.03 26.97 -24.77
C VAL A 531 -44.53 27.10 -24.63
N LEU A 532 -44.07 28.20 -24.04
CA LEU A 532 -42.67 28.42 -23.71
C LEU A 532 -42.32 27.67 -22.42
N VAL A 533 -41.28 26.84 -22.50
CA VAL A 533 -40.83 25.99 -21.39
C VAL A 533 -39.57 26.57 -20.75
N ARG A 534 -39.31 26.24 -19.48
CA ARG A 534 -38.15 26.79 -18.75
C ARG A 534 -36.81 26.28 -19.27
N GLY A 535 -36.80 25.09 -19.86
CA GLY A 535 -35.62 24.49 -20.45
C GLY A 535 -35.92 23.13 -21.05
N ILE A 536 -35.14 22.78 -22.06
CA ILE A 536 -35.09 21.46 -22.68
C ILE A 536 -33.65 20.99 -22.58
N ALA A 537 -33.43 19.80 -22.05
CA ALA A 537 -32.11 19.20 -21.93
C ALA A 537 -32.08 17.81 -22.55
N SER A 538 -31.03 17.50 -23.30
CA SER A 538 -30.77 16.16 -23.82
C SER A 538 -29.75 15.47 -22.94
N ARG A 539 -29.95 14.18 -22.66
CA ARG A 539 -29.01 13.37 -21.87
C ARG A 539 -29.05 11.90 -22.29
N LEU A 540 -28.07 11.14 -21.80
CA LEU A 540 -28.11 9.68 -21.84
C LEU A 540 -29.40 9.20 -21.15
N GLY A 541 -30.15 8.37 -21.86
CA GLY A 541 -31.37 7.72 -21.42
C GLY A 541 -31.28 6.22 -21.61
N GLY A 542 -32.24 5.52 -21.00
CA GLY A 542 -32.37 4.07 -21.07
C GLY A 542 -31.98 3.44 -19.75
N SER A 543 -32.83 2.55 -19.26
CA SER A 543 -32.61 1.94 -17.95
C SER A 543 -31.34 1.10 -17.94
N ALA A 544 -31.06 0.37 -19.04
CA ALA A 544 -29.83 -0.39 -19.18
C ALA A 544 -28.59 0.51 -19.27
N ALA A 545 -28.62 1.53 -20.13
CA ALA A 545 -27.50 2.47 -20.28
C ALA A 545 -27.17 3.21 -18.98
N ASN A 546 -28.19 3.69 -18.26
CA ASN A 546 -28.01 4.34 -16.96
C ASN A 546 -27.45 3.35 -15.92
N SER A 547 -28.02 2.14 -15.82
CA SER A 547 -27.56 1.13 -14.86
C SER A 547 -26.11 0.73 -15.14
N ALA A 548 -25.72 0.58 -16.41
CA ALA A 548 -24.36 0.28 -16.81
C ALA A 548 -23.38 1.39 -16.44
N THR A 549 -23.75 2.64 -16.71
CA THR A 549 -22.96 3.83 -16.33
C THR A 549 -22.75 3.91 -14.82
N HIS A 550 -23.80 3.65 -14.03
CA HIS A 550 -23.70 3.68 -12.57
C HIS A 550 -22.90 2.50 -11.99
N ALA A 551 -22.93 1.32 -12.64
CA ALA A 551 -22.06 0.21 -12.28
C ALA A 551 -20.58 0.54 -12.56
N ALA A 552 -20.28 1.13 -13.73
CA ALA A 552 -18.93 1.57 -14.09
C ALA A 552 -18.40 2.63 -13.12
N ARG A 553 -19.21 3.64 -12.79
CA ARG A 553 -18.88 4.67 -11.78
C ARG A 553 -18.68 4.12 -10.37
N ALA A 554 -19.32 3.00 -10.04
CA ALA A 554 -19.11 2.28 -8.78
C ALA A 554 -17.85 1.39 -8.80
N GLY A 555 -17.09 1.38 -9.90
CA GLY A 555 -15.80 0.70 -10.03
C GLY A 555 -15.87 -0.68 -10.68
N ALA A 556 -17.07 -1.15 -11.07
CA ALA A 556 -17.19 -2.42 -11.80
C ALA A 556 -16.72 -2.26 -13.24
N ARG A 557 -16.07 -3.30 -13.78
CA ARG A 557 -15.89 -3.41 -15.24
C ARG A 557 -17.25 -3.80 -15.83
N THR A 558 -17.86 -2.90 -16.60
CA THR A 558 -19.24 -3.09 -17.07
C THR A 558 -19.31 -3.16 -18.59
N LEU A 559 -20.03 -4.15 -19.11
CA LEU A 559 -20.38 -4.29 -20.52
C LEU A 559 -21.86 -3.98 -20.71
N LEU A 560 -22.18 -3.15 -21.72
CA LEU A 560 -23.54 -2.86 -22.15
C LEU A 560 -23.78 -3.46 -23.53
N SER A 561 -24.76 -4.37 -23.62
CA SER A 561 -25.31 -4.90 -24.87
C SER A 561 -26.64 -4.21 -25.17
N ALA A 562 -26.60 -3.24 -26.09
CA ALA A 562 -27.75 -2.46 -26.54
C ALA A 562 -27.69 -2.28 -28.07
N VAL A 563 -28.73 -1.72 -28.67
CA VAL A 563 -28.74 -1.40 -30.11
C VAL A 563 -29.11 0.07 -30.30
N VAL A 564 -28.22 0.81 -30.96
CA VAL A 564 -28.41 2.21 -31.36
C VAL A 564 -28.20 2.33 -32.87
N GLY A 565 -28.80 3.35 -33.50
CA GLY A 565 -28.66 3.55 -34.94
C GLY A 565 -27.30 4.15 -35.33
N GLU A 566 -26.99 4.14 -36.63
CA GLU A 566 -25.83 4.85 -37.21
C GLU A 566 -26.08 6.35 -37.43
N ASP A 567 -27.06 6.92 -36.73
CA ASP A 567 -27.35 8.35 -36.76
C ASP A 567 -26.50 9.13 -35.75
N ALA A 568 -26.53 10.47 -35.86
CA ALA A 568 -25.74 11.35 -34.98
C ALA A 568 -26.05 11.14 -33.49
N THR A 569 -27.28 10.72 -33.16
CA THR A 569 -27.67 10.39 -31.80
C THR A 569 -26.98 9.11 -31.34
N GLY A 570 -26.93 8.07 -32.16
CA GLY A 570 -26.26 6.82 -31.83
C GLY A 570 -24.76 6.99 -31.63
N HIS A 571 -24.08 7.78 -32.48
CA HIS A 571 -22.67 8.14 -32.26
C HIS A 571 -22.47 8.92 -30.96
N LEU A 572 -23.33 9.91 -30.67
CA LEU A 572 -23.28 10.66 -29.41
C LEU A 572 -23.42 9.73 -28.18
N LEU A 573 -24.35 8.77 -28.21
CA LEU A 573 -24.55 7.86 -27.07
C LEU A 573 -23.34 6.93 -26.87
N ARG A 574 -22.72 6.44 -27.95
CA ARG A 574 -21.49 5.63 -27.87
C ARG A 574 -20.36 6.41 -27.24
N ASP A 575 -20.11 7.63 -27.72
CA ASP A 575 -19.05 8.51 -27.19
C ASP A 575 -19.26 8.78 -25.69
N VAL A 576 -20.50 9.08 -25.26
CA VAL A 576 -20.82 9.32 -23.86
C VAL A 576 -20.58 8.07 -23.01
N LEU A 577 -21.05 6.90 -23.46
CA LEU A 577 -20.90 5.66 -22.69
C LEU A 577 -19.43 5.21 -22.57
N GLU A 578 -18.64 5.36 -23.64
CA GLU A 578 -17.20 5.08 -23.61
C GLU A 578 -16.45 6.04 -22.68
N GLN A 579 -16.82 7.33 -22.66
CA GLN A 579 -16.26 8.31 -21.71
C GLN A 579 -16.60 7.99 -20.26
N GLU A 580 -17.76 7.37 -20.01
CA GLU A 580 -18.16 6.87 -18.69
C GLU A 580 -17.49 5.53 -18.32
N GLY A 581 -16.64 4.99 -19.20
CA GLY A 581 -15.90 3.75 -18.96
C GLY A 581 -16.72 2.47 -19.15
N VAL A 582 -17.84 2.53 -19.87
CA VAL A 582 -18.69 1.38 -20.19
C VAL A 582 -18.19 0.72 -21.47
N LEU A 583 -17.96 -0.60 -21.43
CA LEU A 583 -17.65 -1.38 -22.62
C LEU A 583 -18.93 -1.58 -23.44
N LEU A 584 -18.82 -1.52 -24.77
CA LEU A 584 -19.97 -1.54 -25.67
C LEU A 584 -19.98 -2.80 -26.54
N ASP A 585 -21.10 -3.51 -26.50
CA ASP A 585 -21.46 -4.59 -27.42
C ASP A 585 -22.75 -4.16 -28.18
N MET A 586 -22.55 -3.17 -29.07
CA MET A 586 -23.61 -2.59 -29.88
C MET A 586 -23.57 -3.14 -31.30
N ASP A 587 -24.70 -3.69 -31.77
CA ASP A 587 -24.81 -4.19 -33.16
C ASP A 587 -24.89 -2.98 -34.12
N PRO A 588 -23.90 -2.77 -35.01
CA PRO A 588 -23.85 -1.63 -35.91
C PRO A 588 -24.76 -1.77 -37.14
N THR A 589 -25.46 -2.90 -37.30
CA THR A 589 -26.24 -3.20 -38.52
C THR A 589 -27.70 -2.73 -38.48
N ALA A 590 -28.13 -2.08 -37.38
CA ALA A 590 -29.48 -1.56 -37.25
C ALA A 590 -29.73 -0.38 -38.21
N SER A 591 -30.54 -0.61 -39.24
CA SER A 591 -30.98 0.44 -40.19
C SER A 591 -32.02 1.42 -39.64
N ALA A 592 -32.43 1.25 -38.37
CA ALA A 592 -33.44 2.06 -37.70
C ALA A 592 -32.81 3.24 -36.93
N PRO A 593 -33.53 4.36 -36.74
CA PRO A 593 -33.03 5.50 -35.97
C PRO A 593 -32.87 5.13 -34.49
N THR A 594 -31.95 5.80 -33.80
CA THR A 594 -31.72 5.64 -32.36
C THR A 594 -32.98 6.01 -31.58
N GLY A 595 -33.29 5.24 -30.54
CA GLY A 595 -34.44 5.51 -29.68
C GLY A 595 -34.37 6.89 -29.02
N VAL A 596 -35.53 7.50 -28.81
CA VAL A 596 -35.66 8.81 -28.14
C VAL A 596 -36.83 8.77 -27.17
N THR A 597 -36.60 9.21 -25.93
CA THR A 597 -37.66 9.38 -24.93
C THR A 597 -37.79 10.85 -24.57
N VAL A 598 -38.99 11.40 -24.69
CA VAL A 598 -39.32 12.73 -24.20
C VAL A 598 -39.93 12.62 -22.82
N ALA A 599 -39.24 13.12 -21.81
CA ALA A 599 -39.72 13.19 -20.43
C ALA A 599 -40.27 14.58 -20.16
N VAL A 600 -41.53 14.66 -19.73
CA VAL A 600 -42.19 15.92 -19.38
C VAL A 600 -42.28 16.03 -17.86
N GLU A 601 -41.68 17.09 -17.30
CA GLU A 601 -41.57 17.32 -15.86
C GLU A 601 -42.20 18.65 -15.41
N ASP A 602 -42.93 18.64 -14.28
CA ASP A 602 -43.37 19.84 -13.58
C ASP A 602 -43.34 19.67 -12.04
N THR A 603 -43.21 20.78 -11.33
CA THR A 603 -43.18 20.83 -9.86
C THR A 603 -44.45 20.24 -9.24
N GLY A 604 -44.32 19.10 -8.55
CA GLY A 604 -45.40 18.48 -7.79
C GLY A 604 -46.26 17.46 -8.55
N ARG A 605 -45.82 16.97 -9.71
CA ARG A 605 -46.45 15.86 -10.43
C ARG A 605 -45.45 14.76 -10.81
N ASP A 606 -45.97 13.54 -10.94
CA ASP A 606 -45.23 12.42 -11.53
C ASP A 606 -45.00 12.65 -13.02
N ARG A 607 -43.85 12.17 -13.51
CA ARG A 607 -43.36 12.42 -14.87
C ARG A 607 -44.12 11.57 -15.88
N ALA A 608 -44.32 12.14 -17.07
CA ALA A 608 -44.86 11.41 -18.21
C ALA A 608 -43.79 11.24 -19.28
N PHE A 609 -43.76 10.06 -19.91
CA PHE A 609 -42.77 9.69 -20.91
C PHE A 609 -43.44 9.40 -22.26
N LEU A 610 -42.84 9.91 -23.33
CA LEU A 610 -43.15 9.56 -24.71
C LEU A 610 -41.90 8.91 -25.31
N SER A 611 -41.91 7.60 -25.48
CA SER A 611 -40.73 6.85 -25.93
C SER A 611 -40.91 6.29 -27.34
N SER A 612 -39.89 6.47 -28.17
CA SER A 612 -39.66 5.72 -29.40
C SER A 612 -38.53 4.74 -29.16
N THR A 613 -38.83 3.45 -29.28
CA THR A 613 -37.92 2.30 -29.11
C THR A 613 -36.82 2.28 -30.18
N GLY A 614 -37.13 2.72 -31.41
CA GLY A 614 -36.17 2.86 -32.50
C GLY A 614 -35.36 1.59 -32.73
N ALA A 615 -34.04 1.73 -32.82
CA ALA A 615 -33.10 0.64 -33.05
C ALA A 615 -33.12 -0.47 -31.98
N ALA A 616 -33.63 -0.22 -30.78
CA ALA A 616 -33.73 -1.24 -29.72
C ALA A 616 -34.63 -2.43 -30.11
N GLU A 617 -35.57 -2.24 -31.04
CA GLU A 617 -36.42 -3.33 -31.57
C GLU A 617 -35.62 -4.38 -32.36
N ALA A 618 -34.45 -4.01 -32.89
CA ALA A 618 -33.61 -4.90 -33.67
C ALA A 618 -32.67 -5.77 -32.81
N MET A 619 -32.74 -5.66 -31.48
CA MET A 619 -31.90 -6.46 -30.59
C MET A 619 -32.16 -7.97 -30.78
N THR A 620 -31.10 -8.76 -30.75
CA THR A 620 -31.17 -10.23 -30.81
C THR A 620 -30.11 -10.87 -29.90
N PHE A 621 -30.37 -12.11 -29.51
CA PHE A 621 -29.48 -12.96 -28.72
C PHE A 621 -28.80 -14.07 -29.54
N GLU A 622 -29.19 -14.30 -30.79
CA GLU A 622 -28.72 -15.44 -31.61
C GLU A 622 -27.20 -15.45 -31.85
N ARG A 623 -26.53 -14.30 -31.74
CA ARG A 623 -25.09 -14.13 -31.99
C ARG A 623 -24.29 -13.69 -30.76
N ARG A 624 -24.92 -13.63 -29.59
CA ARG A 624 -24.27 -13.15 -28.37
C ARG A 624 -23.63 -14.31 -27.62
N GLU A 625 -22.38 -14.13 -27.22
CA GLU A 625 -21.69 -15.09 -26.36
C GLU A 625 -22.25 -15.03 -24.94
N LEU A 626 -22.23 -16.17 -24.24
CA LEU A 626 -22.62 -16.20 -22.84
C LEU A 626 -21.56 -15.50 -21.99
N PRO A 627 -21.95 -14.72 -20.97
CA PRO A 627 -21.01 -14.12 -20.04
C PRO A 627 -20.25 -15.18 -19.23
N ASP A 628 -19.06 -14.82 -18.74
CA ASP A 628 -18.25 -15.71 -17.90
C ASP A 628 -18.93 -15.97 -16.54
N ALA A 629 -18.69 -17.15 -15.97
CA ALA A 629 -19.22 -17.52 -14.65
C ALA A 629 -18.87 -16.47 -13.56
N GLY A 630 -19.83 -16.17 -12.68
CA GLY A 630 -19.71 -15.13 -11.66
C GLY A 630 -20.06 -13.71 -12.13
N THR A 631 -20.29 -13.49 -13.44
CA THR A 631 -20.76 -12.20 -13.95
C THR A 631 -22.18 -11.89 -13.48
N TYR A 632 -22.44 -10.65 -13.08
CA TYR A 632 -23.80 -10.18 -12.79
C TYR A 632 -24.48 -9.71 -14.09
N VAL A 633 -25.48 -10.46 -14.53
CA VAL A 633 -26.23 -10.20 -15.77
C VAL A 633 -27.53 -9.47 -15.43
N LEU A 634 -27.68 -8.23 -15.89
CA LEU A 634 -28.88 -7.43 -15.70
C LEU A 634 -29.66 -7.30 -17.00
N PHE A 635 -30.91 -7.73 -17.01
CA PHE A 635 -31.87 -7.30 -18.03
C PHE A 635 -32.59 -6.07 -17.51
N ALA A 636 -32.45 -4.94 -18.20
CA ALA A 636 -33.07 -3.66 -17.81
C ALA A 636 -33.87 -3.09 -18.99
N GLY A 637 -34.92 -2.32 -18.68
CA GLY A 637 -35.85 -1.84 -19.71
C GLY A 637 -36.62 -2.99 -20.38
N TYR A 638 -36.93 -4.06 -19.63
CA TYR A 638 -37.54 -5.30 -20.12
C TYR A 638 -38.73 -5.09 -21.07
N PHE A 639 -39.63 -4.15 -20.75
CA PHE A 639 -40.80 -3.86 -21.59
C PHE A 639 -40.52 -2.96 -22.80
N LEU A 640 -39.39 -2.25 -22.82
CA LEU A 640 -38.97 -1.38 -23.93
C LEU A 640 -38.17 -2.13 -24.99
N VAL A 641 -37.60 -3.30 -24.66
CA VAL A 641 -36.79 -4.11 -25.56
C VAL A 641 -37.45 -5.48 -25.78
N PRO A 642 -38.21 -5.67 -26.88
CA PRO A 642 -38.97 -6.89 -27.13
C PRO A 642 -38.15 -8.18 -27.04
N ALA A 643 -36.92 -8.16 -27.54
CA ALA A 643 -36.02 -9.32 -27.54
C ALA A 643 -35.70 -9.88 -26.14
N LEU A 644 -35.78 -9.07 -25.08
CA LEU A 644 -35.61 -9.54 -23.70
C LEU A 644 -36.78 -10.43 -23.26
N ARG A 645 -37.95 -10.25 -23.87
CA ARG A 645 -39.22 -10.91 -23.52
C ARG A 645 -39.52 -12.12 -24.38
N GLU A 646 -39.04 -12.10 -25.62
CA GLU A 646 -39.21 -13.19 -26.56
C GLU A 646 -38.42 -14.43 -26.12
N GLY A 647 -38.78 -15.60 -26.63
CA GLY A 647 -38.23 -16.88 -26.17
C GLY A 647 -36.69 -16.97 -26.22
N THR A 648 -36.05 -16.22 -27.14
CA THR A 648 -34.59 -16.16 -27.26
C THR A 648 -33.92 -15.44 -26.08
N GLY A 649 -34.52 -14.37 -25.55
CA GLY A 649 -34.01 -13.66 -24.37
C GLY A 649 -34.15 -14.48 -23.10
N LEU A 650 -35.29 -15.16 -22.91
CA LEU A 650 -35.48 -16.08 -21.77
C LEU A 650 -34.49 -17.25 -21.81
N SER A 651 -34.33 -17.91 -22.97
CA SER A 651 -33.36 -19.00 -23.11
C SER A 651 -31.92 -18.55 -22.89
N PHE A 652 -31.58 -17.31 -23.26
CA PHE A 652 -30.26 -16.75 -22.97
C PHE A 652 -30.05 -16.55 -21.46
N LEU A 653 -31.04 -16.00 -20.75
CA LEU A 653 -30.97 -15.81 -19.30
C LEU A 653 -30.86 -17.14 -18.54
N GLU A 654 -31.61 -18.16 -18.98
CA GLU A 654 -31.51 -19.54 -18.47
C GLU A 654 -30.11 -20.12 -18.70
N ALA A 655 -29.57 -19.96 -19.91
CA ALA A 655 -28.24 -20.44 -20.24
C ALA A 655 -27.13 -19.71 -19.46
N ALA A 656 -27.26 -18.39 -19.24
CA ALA A 656 -26.33 -17.62 -18.43
C ALA A 656 -26.33 -18.09 -16.96
N ARG A 657 -27.52 -18.33 -16.39
CA ARG A 657 -27.66 -18.91 -15.05
C ARG A 657 -27.03 -20.29 -14.96
N ALA A 658 -27.28 -21.16 -15.95
CA ALA A 658 -26.71 -22.50 -16.01
C ALA A 658 -25.18 -22.48 -16.16
N ALA A 659 -24.61 -21.44 -16.78
CA ALA A 659 -23.18 -21.20 -16.88
C ALA A 659 -22.56 -20.61 -15.59
N GLY A 660 -23.37 -20.34 -14.56
CA GLY A 660 -22.90 -19.82 -13.27
C GLY A 660 -22.87 -18.30 -13.15
N CYS A 661 -23.61 -17.57 -13.99
CA CYS A 661 -23.82 -16.13 -13.82
C CYS A 661 -24.89 -15.82 -12.76
N HIS A 662 -24.80 -14.64 -12.15
CA HIS A 662 -25.83 -14.10 -11.25
C HIS A 662 -26.83 -13.27 -12.06
N THR A 663 -28.11 -13.66 -12.09
CA THR A 663 -29.12 -13.02 -12.94
C THR A 663 -29.96 -11.99 -12.19
N ALA A 664 -30.13 -10.81 -12.78
CA ALA A 664 -30.93 -9.71 -12.26
C ALA A 664 -31.90 -9.17 -13.31
N LEU A 665 -33.05 -8.67 -12.86
CA LEU A 665 -34.09 -8.12 -13.72
C LEU A 665 -34.62 -6.79 -13.18
N ASP A 666 -34.67 -5.80 -14.07
CA ASP A 666 -35.41 -4.55 -13.95
C ASP A 666 -36.41 -4.43 -15.10
N THR A 667 -37.70 -4.35 -14.76
CA THR A 667 -38.77 -4.51 -15.77
C THR A 667 -39.14 -3.22 -16.51
N GLY A 668 -39.16 -2.09 -15.82
CA GLY A 668 -39.94 -0.92 -16.25
C GLY A 668 -41.46 -1.17 -16.24
N HIS A 669 -42.22 -0.27 -16.86
CA HIS A 669 -43.69 -0.34 -16.93
C HIS A 669 -44.20 -0.78 -18.31
N PRO A 670 -45.15 -1.73 -18.42
CA PRO A 670 -45.72 -2.15 -19.70
C PRO A 670 -46.58 -1.04 -20.34
N ALA A 671 -46.41 -0.80 -21.64
CA ALA A 671 -47.09 0.29 -22.36
C ALA A 671 -48.62 0.23 -22.34
N GLN A 672 -49.20 -0.98 -22.25
CA GLN A 672 -50.66 -1.20 -22.16
C GLN A 672 -51.16 -1.40 -20.73
N GLY A 673 -50.30 -1.18 -19.73
CA GLY A 673 -50.57 -1.50 -18.33
C GLY A 673 -50.38 -2.98 -18.01
N TRP A 674 -50.54 -3.33 -16.73
CA TRP A 674 -50.33 -4.68 -16.23
C TRP A 674 -51.52 -5.59 -16.56
N GLY A 675 -51.37 -6.43 -17.59
CA GLY A 675 -52.34 -7.44 -17.98
C GLY A 675 -52.05 -8.82 -17.38
N ALA A 676 -53.03 -9.72 -17.43
CA ALA A 676 -52.89 -11.09 -16.90
C ALA A 676 -51.84 -11.91 -17.66
N ALA A 677 -51.58 -11.60 -18.93
CA ALA A 677 -50.56 -12.28 -19.73
C ALA A 677 -49.15 -11.88 -19.31
N GLU A 678 -48.89 -10.58 -19.13
CA GLU A 678 -47.61 -10.04 -18.68
C GLU A 678 -47.30 -10.49 -17.24
N GLN A 679 -48.31 -10.45 -16.36
CA GLN A 679 -48.17 -10.93 -14.99
C GLN A 679 -47.82 -12.41 -14.94
N ARG A 680 -48.53 -13.24 -15.73
CA ARG A 680 -48.24 -14.68 -15.81
C ARG A 680 -46.82 -14.91 -16.32
N GLN A 681 -46.45 -14.31 -17.44
CA GLN A 681 -45.14 -14.49 -18.05
C GLN A 681 -44.01 -14.16 -17.06
N LEU A 682 -44.09 -13.01 -16.38
CA LEU A 682 -43.05 -12.62 -15.43
C LEU A 682 -43.01 -13.52 -14.19
N LEU A 683 -44.15 -13.84 -13.60
CA LEU A 683 -44.21 -14.61 -12.35
C LEU A 683 -43.93 -16.10 -12.53
N GLU A 684 -44.36 -16.68 -13.64
CA GLU A 684 -44.29 -18.13 -13.88
C GLU A 684 -43.08 -18.53 -14.73
N ASP A 685 -42.67 -17.70 -15.70
CA ASP A 685 -41.62 -18.08 -16.67
C ASP A 685 -40.28 -17.38 -16.38
N VAL A 686 -40.30 -16.06 -16.10
CA VAL A 686 -39.07 -15.25 -16.06
C VAL A 686 -38.44 -15.21 -14.67
N LEU A 687 -39.20 -14.78 -13.65
CA LEU A 687 -38.65 -14.58 -12.30
C LEU A 687 -38.04 -15.84 -11.68
N PRO A 688 -38.55 -17.07 -11.91
CA PRO A 688 -37.86 -18.28 -11.45
C PRO A 688 -36.43 -18.44 -11.96
N GLN A 689 -36.06 -17.79 -13.07
CA GLN A 689 -34.70 -17.76 -13.63
C GLN A 689 -33.85 -16.59 -13.13
N VAL A 690 -34.44 -15.66 -12.37
CA VAL A 690 -33.82 -14.45 -11.85
C VAL A 690 -33.44 -14.63 -10.38
N GLU A 691 -32.20 -14.31 -10.01
CA GLU A 691 -31.77 -14.28 -8.61
C GLU A 691 -32.19 -12.98 -7.90
N LEU A 692 -32.06 -11.84 -8.58
CA LEU A 692 -32.35 -10.52 -8.06
C LEU A 692 -33.40 -9.78 -8.90
N PHE A 693 -34.60 -9.60 -8.35
CA PHE A 693 -35.62 -8.76 -8.97
C PHE A 693 -35.59 -7.37 -8.36
N LEU A 694 -35.48 -6.33 -9.19
CA LEU A 694 -35.24 -4.96 -8.78
C LEU A 694 -36.42 -4.02 -9.12
N PRO A 695 -37.65 -4.23 -8.61
CA PRO A 695 -38.79 -3.39 -8.95
C PRO A 695 -38.81 -2.08 -8.16
N ASN A 696 -39.47 -1.06 -8.70
CA ASN A 696 -40.01 0.04 -7.91
C ASN A 696 -41.41 -0.29 -7.33
N GLU A 697 -41.94 0.59 -6.48
CA GLU A 697 -43.24 0.37 -5.81
C GLU A 697 -44.39 0.14 -6.81
N SER A 698 -44.46 0.91 -7.90
CA SER A 698 -45.53 0.78 -8.89
C SER A 698 -45.44 -0.52 -9.69
N GLU A 699 -44.23 -0.98 -9.99
CA GLU A 699 -43.96 -2.22 -10.72
C GLU A 699 -44.29 -3.43 -9.85
N ALA A 700 -43.88 -3.42 -8.57
CA ALA A 700 -44.21 -4.49 -7.63
C ALA A 700 -45.73 -4.63 -7.45
N CYS A 701 -46.43 -3.51 -7.20
CA CYS A 701 -47.89 -3.49 -7.06
C CYS A 701 -48.60 -3.97 -8.34
N GLY A 702 -48.17 -3.48 -9.50
CA GLY A 702 -48.74 -3.84 -10.79
C GLY A 702 -48.54 -5.31 -11.14
N LEU A 703 -47.36 -5.86 -10.88
CA LEU A 703 -47.06 -7.27 -11.11
C LEU A 703 -47.83 -8.20 -10.16
N ALA A 704 -47.93 -7.84 -8.88
CA ALA A 704 -48.64 -8.65 -7.88
C ALA A 704 -50.16 -8.50 -7.93
N GLY A 705 -50.68 -7.42 -8.54
CA GLY A 705 -52.10 -7.05 -8.48
C GLY A 705 -52.51 -6.60 -7.07
N MET A 706 -51.63 -5.93 -6.34
CA MET A 706 -51.81 -5.52 -4.94
C MET A 706 -51.60 -4.01 -4.77
N GLU A 707 -52.23 -3.41 -3.76
CA GLU A 707 -52.10 -1.97 -3.47
C GLU A 707 -50.86 -1.64 -2.64
N ASP A 708 -50.53 -2.46 -1.63
CA ASP A 708 -49.37 -2.22 -0.78
C ASP A 708 -48.08 -2.79 -1.40
N PRO A 709 -47.04 -1.96 -1.62
CA PRO A 709 -45.83 -2.38 -2.32
C PRO A 709 -44.96 -3.35 -1.51
N VAL A 710 -45.02 -3.31 -0.17
CA VAL A 710 -44.28 -4.23 0.70
C VAL A 710 -44.90 -5.62 0.67
N ASP A 711 -46.23 -5.69 0.76
CA ASP A 711 -46.97 -6.96 0.62
C ASP A 711 -46.85 -7.53 -0.80
N ALA A 712 -46.87 -6.67 -1.83
CA ALA A 712 -46.62 -7.07 -3.21
C ALA A 712 -45.24 -7.70 -3.39
N ALA A 713 -44.17 -7.04 -2.93
CA ALA A 713 -42.81 -7.56 -3.00
C ALA A 713 -42.65 -8.86 -2.21
N ARG A 714 -43.24 -8.96 -1.01
CA ARG A 714 -43.25 -10.19 -0.20
C ARG A 714 -43.97 -11.33 -0.92
N SER A 715 -45.11 -11.05 -1.56
CA SER A 715 -45.86 -12.04 -2.34
C SER A 715 -45.06 -12.54 -3.53
N ILE A 716 -44.41 -11.63 -4.28
CA ILE A 716 -43.57 -11.99 -5.42
C ILE A 716 -42.41 -12.88 -4.97
N ALA A 717 -41.66 -12.48 -3.94
CA ALA A 717 -40.54 -13.26 -3.41
C ALA A 717 -41.00 -14.66 -2.95
N ALA A 718 -42.12 -14.75 -2.24
CA ALA A 718 -42.66 -16.02 -1.75
C ALA A 718 -43.16 -16.95 -2.88
N ARG A 719 -43.71 -16.38 -3.96
CA ARG A 719 -44.26 -17.14 -5.09
C ARG A 719 -43.18 -17.65 -6.06
N THR A 720 -42.11 -16.88 -6.24
CA THR A 720 -41.08 -17.12 -7.26
C THR A 720 -39.79 -17.70 -6.68
N GLY A 721 -39.54 -17.49 -5.39
CA GLY A 721 -38.27 -17.82 -4.74
C GLY A 721 -37.14 -16.82 -5.03
N THR A 722 -37.39 -15.80 -5.84
CA THR A 722 -36.45 -14.73 -6.20
C THR A 722 -36.24 -13.76 -5.04
N THR A 723 -35.03 -13.24 -4.88
CA THR A 723 -34.78 -12.15 -3.95
C THR A 723 -35.28 -10.84 -4.56
N VAL A 724 -36.17 -10.15 -3.85
CA VAL A 724 -36.76 -8.88 -4.34
C VAL A 724 -36.11 -7.71 -3.61
N VAL A 725 -35.50 -6.78 -4.35
CA VAL A 725 -34.98 -5.51 -3.82
C VAL A 725 -35.93 -4.40 -4.26
N LEU A 726 -36.90 -4.10 -3.41
CA LEU A 726 -37.94 -3.10 -3.66
C LEU A 726 -37.38 -1.69 -3.47
N LYS A 727 -37.39 -0.89 -4.54
CA LYS A 727 -36.98 0.53 -4.54
C LYS A 727 -38.15 1.42 -4.10
N ARG A 728 -37.96 2.18 -3.02
CA ARG A 728 -39.03 2.94 -2.33
C ARG A 728 -38.78 4.46 -2.30
N GLY A 729 -38.00 4.96 -3.25
CA GLY A 729 -37.69 6.40 -3.40
C GLY A 729 -37.09 7.00 -2.12
N ALA A 730 -37.73 8.04 -1.57
CA ALA A 730 -37.28 8.72 -0.35
C ALA A 730 -37.27 7.83 0.91
N ARG A 731 -37.90 6.65 0.87
CA ARG A 731 -37.85 5.65 1.96
C ARG A 731 -36.65 4.70 1.85
N GLY A 732 -35.86 4.78 0.78
CA GLY A 732 -34.72 3.89 0.52
C GLY A 732 -35.13 2.62 -0.21
N ALA A 733 -34.69 1.46 0.27
CA ALA A 733 -35.00 0.16 -0.32
C ALA A 733 -35.34 -0.90 0.74
N SER A 734 -36.08 -1.93 0.34
CA SER A 734 -36.41 -3.09 1.18
C SER A 734 -36.03 -4.38 0.46
N VAL A 735 -35.30 -5.27 1.12
CA VAL A 735 -34.88 -6.58 0.59
C VAL A 735 -35.76 -7.68 1.15
N PHE A 736 -36.29 -8.52 0.28
CA PHE A 736 -37.09 -9.71 0.62
C PHE A 736 -36.37 -10.96 0.10
N ALA A 737 -35.79 -11.74 1.01
CA ALA A 737 -35.02 -12.94 0.70
C ALA A 737 -35.27 -14.02 1.76
N GLY A 738 -35.48 -15.27 1.34
CA GLY A 738 -35.63 -16.40 2.28
C GLY A 738 -36.78 -16.26 3.28
N GLY A 739 -37.79 -15.45 2.99
CA GLY A 739 -38.91 -15.15 3.90
C GLY A 739 -38.64 -14.03 4.91
N GLU A 740 -37.45 -13.43 4.91
CA GLU A 740 -37.10 -12.29 5.74
C GLU A 740 -37.25 -10.96 4.98
N GLN A 741 -37.44 -9.87 5.72
CA GLN A 741 -37.48 -8.50 5.22
C GLN A 741 -36.41 -7.67 5.94
N HIS A 742 -35.60 -6.94 5.18
CA HIS A 742 -34.59 -6.01 5.69
C HIS A 742 -34.75 -4.64 5.02
N ASP A 743 -34.86 -3.57 5.81
CA ASP A 743 -35.10 -2.21 5.32
C ASP A 743 -33.83 -1.34 5.40
N PHE A 744 -33.56 -0.61 4.32
CA PHE A 744 -32.38 0.24 4.15
C PHE A 744 -32.82 1.68 3.89
N PRO A 745 -32.86 2.54 4.93
CA PRO A 745 -33.41 3.90 4.79
C PRO A 745 -32.49 4.81 3.96
N ALA A 746 -33.10 5.64 3.10
CA ALA A 746 -32.35 6.66 2.36
C ALA A 746 -31.90 7.83 3.27
N PRO A 747 -30.66 8.31 3.14
CA PRO A 747 -30.23 9.58 3.72
C PRO A 747 -31.13 10.74 3.27
N ARG A 748 -31.40 11.69 4.17
CA ARG A 748 -32.13 12.91 3.83
C ARG A 748 -31.24 13.85 3.01
N VAL A 749 -31.68 14.17 1.81
CA VAL A 749 -30.97 15.05 0.87
C VAL A 749 -31.94 16.04 0.22
N GLU A 750 -31.43 17.18 -0.24
CA GLU A 750 -32.20 18.10 -1.08
C GLU A 750 -32.28 17.53 -2.51
N VAL A 751 -33.49 17.26 -2.99
CA VAL A 751 -33.70 16.60 -4.29
C VAL A 751 -33.64 17.64 -5.41
N VAL A 752 -32.67 17.48 -6.31
CA VAL A 752 -32.49 18.28 -7.52
C VAL A 752 -33.13 17.59 -8.73
N ASP A 753 -32.86 16.29 -8.92
CA ASP A 753 -33.42 15.49 -10.00
C ASP A 753 -33.49 14.00 -9.61
N SER A 754 -34.70 13.44 -9.48
CA SER A 754 -34.90 12.02 -9.14
C SER A 754 -34.70 11.05 -10.30
N THR A 755 -34.40 11.50 -11.53
CA THR A 755 -34.32 10.61 -12.70
C THR A 755 -33.10 9.72 -12.65
N GLY A 756 -33.28 8.44 -12.95
CA GLY A 756 -32.22 7.43 -12.92
C GLY A 756 -31.82 7.04 -11.51
N ALA A 757 -32.54 7.46 -10.46
CA ALA A 757 -32.26 7.02 -9.09
C ALA A 757 -32.41 5.50 -8.93
N GLY A 758 -33.39 4.91 -9.62
CA GLY A 758 -33.58 3.46 -9.67
C GLY A 758 -32.44 2.75 -10.41
N ASP A 759 -32.07 3.27 -11.59
CA ASP A 759 -30.95 2.73 -12.38
C ASP A 759 -29.61 2.87 -11.63
N SER A 760 -29.42 3.99 -10.91
CA SER A 760 -28.26 4.20 -10.03
C SER A 760 -28.21 3.17 -8.92
N LEU A 761 -29.35 2.83 -8.31
CA LEU A 761 -29.41 1.79 -7.30
C LEU A 761 -29.08 0.43 -7.93
N ASN A 762 -29.67 0.10 -9.08
CA ASN A 762 -29.42 -1.16 -9.79
C ASN A 762 -27.92 -1.33 -10.11
N GLY A 763 -27.32 -0.36 -10.78
CA GLY A 763 -25.93 -0.40 -11.19
C GLY A 763 -24.96 -0.51 -10.02
N THR A 764 -25.13 0.33 -8.99
CA THR A 764 -24.27 0.29 -7.79
C THR A 764 -24.46 -1.00 -6.99
N LEU A 765 -25.69 -1.51 -6.86
CA LEU A 765 -25.95 -2.78 -6.16
C LEU A 765 -25.17 -3.93 -6.80
N LEU A 766 -25.26 -4.07 -8.12
CA LEU A 766 -24.57 -5.15 -8.84
C LEU A 766 -23.05 -4.98 -8.81
N ALA A 767 -22.55 -3.75 -8.91
CA ALA A 767 -21.11 -3.48 -8.78
C ALA A 767 -20.56 -3.87 -7.40
N GLU A 768 -21.30 -3.55 -6.33
CA GLU A 768 -20.92 -3.90 -4.95
C GLU A 768 -20.97 -5.41 -4.71
N LEU A 769 -22.00 -6.09 -5.21
CA LEU A 769 -22.11 -7.54 -5.14
C LEU A 769 -20.97 -8.22 -5.91
N ALA A 770 -20.63 -7.72 -7.10
CA ALA A 770 -19.51 -8.20 -7.89
C ALA A 770 -18.15 -7.96 -7.21
N ALA A 771 -18.05 -6.93 -6.36
CA ALA A 771 -16.88 -6.68 -5.51
C ALA A 771 -16.84 -7.57 -4.24
N GLY A 772 -17.81 -8.47 -4.05
CA GLY A 772 -17.88 -9.41 -2.92
C GLY A 772 -18.57 -8.86 -1.66
N SER A 773 -19.22 -7.69 -1.74
CA SER A 773 -20.05 -7.18 -0.64
C SER A 773 -21.24 -8.11 -0.37
N SER A 774 -21.65 -8.25 0.90
CA SER A 774 -22.91 -8.94 1.21
C SER A 774 -24.10 -8.16 0.67
N LEU A 775 -25.23 -8.83 0.40
CA LEU A 775 -26.43 -8.18 -0.13
C LEU A 775 -26.89 -6.98 0.72
N ALA A 776 -26.75 -7.07 2.05
CA ALA A 776 -27.09 -5.96 2.94
C ALA A 776 -26.17 -4.75 2.74
N VAL A 777 -24.85 -4.96 2.73
CA VAL A 777 -23.86 -3.88 2.54
C VAL A 777 -23.98 -3.28 1.15
N ALA A 778 -24.17 -4.12 0.12
CA ALA A 778 -24.36 -3.68 -1.25
C ALA A 778 -25.63 -2.82 -1.40
N THR A 779 -26.75 -3.24 -0.77
CA THR A 779 -28.00 -2.47 -0.78
C THR A 779 -27.87 -1.13 -0.06
N GLU A 780 -27.23 -1.09 1.11
CA GLU A 780 -26.97 0.14 1.86
C GLU A 780 -26.17 1.15 1.02
N ARG A 781 -25.07 0.69 0.39
CA ARG A 781 -24.22 1.53 -0.46
C ARG A 781 -24.95 1.99 -1.72
N ALA A 782 -25.76 1.13 -2.33
CA ALA A 782 -26.58 1.47 -3.49
C ALA A 782 -27.64 2.52 -3.18
N VAL A 783 -28.31 2.43 -2.02
CA VAL A 783 -29.24 3.47 -1.52
C VAL A 783 -28.53 4.80 -1.29
N ALA A 784 -27.33 4.78 -0.72
CA ALA A 784 -26.52 5.98 -0.53
C ALA A 784 -26.07 6.60 -1.87
N ALA A 785 -25.69 5.78 -2.85
CA ALA A 785 -25.33 6.24 -4.19
C ALA A 785 -26.51 6.88 -4.92
N ALA A 786 -27.68 6.24 -4.90
CA ALA A 786 -28.91 6.80 -5.46
C ALA A 786 -29.28 8.14 -4.79
N SER A 787 -29.11 8.25 -3.47
CA SER A 787 -29.37 9.50 -2.72
C SER A 787 -28.40 10.63 -3.12
N ARG A 788 -27.14 10.32 -3.41
CA ARG A 788 -26.18 11.30 -3.94
C ARG A 788 -26.54 11.72 -5.37
N HIS A 789 -26.92 10.76 -6.21
CA HIS A 789 -27.33 11.04 -7.59
C HIS A 789 -28.47 12.06 -7.66
N VAL A 790 -29.50 11.89 -6.82
CA VAL A 790 -30.66 12.79 -6.83
C VAL A 790 -30.41 14.19 -6.26
N SER A 791 -29.30 14.38 -5.53
CA SER A 791 -28.93 15.66 -4.90
C SER A 791 -27.79 16.39 -5.60
N SER A 792 -27.14 15.75 -6.58
CA SER A 792 -26.13 16.39 -7.41
C SER A 792 -26.75 17.33 -8.45
N THR A 793 -26.23 18.56 -8.56
CA THR A 793 -26.49 19.42 -9.72
C THR A 793 -25.77 18.81 -10.92
N LYS A 794 -26.54 18.19 -11.82
CA LYS A 794 -26.03 17.68 -13.11
C LYS A 794 -25.54 18.89 -13.92
N SER A 795 -24.23 19.01 -14.11
CA SER A 795 -23.58 20.06 -14.93
C SER A 795 -23.71 19.77 -16.40
#